data_AF-A0A3A3GIN6-F1
#
_entry.id   AF-A0A3A3GIN6-F1
#
_cell.length_a   1.000
_cell.length_b   1.000
_cell.length_c   1.000
_cell.angle_alpha   90.00
_cell.angle_beta   90.00
_cell.angle_gamma   90.00
#
_symmetry.space_group_name_H-M   'P 1'
#
loop_
_entity.id
_entity.type
_entity.pdbx_description
1 polymer ?
#
loop_
_entity_poly.entity_id
_entity_poly.type
_entity_poly.pdbx_seq_one_letter_code
_entity_poly.pdbx_strand_id
1 'polypeptide(L)'
;MYTRERRGIFRPNEGFDTIAASGALDTGFIKKVLHPFCVYDAPAELAARGEKDEARYPQALHLFHADMGQLVLGRSIYQAADFTGLRSAFFTHNFIVPAERAADAVKDYPSLLNADFASSYDIEQGTELPELEKIPAAAEARRPASPTALLASLGIDEKMFKQLLFAVMSSVVTRRKVFVALDVAVEELSETALQLVGVLYGSLPYAYRRALGFLTFSKEPQSRKGIHLTFVEQGSLRPNDRNIDKDYTFDLVSKRVTNVDIDLGKQPYLSFAWSNLEQPERAEAFYVFHEQMLEGMDSQRHTAIVSCHELAVLFQIEEGSDSFYTQNRVGSLRSMLDYLAPEGAIQSKHRLAELFCGCFQREYELVKQGDTPDPAIVKCFMEYESLAGAALGSDLIGYLIRSLYEASESKGRERMEAYYALIEGSDNVSKPFFDTLLRGGKTVELFFPYMRQKFQEIVRAEDLVKLAHHWSSQHPVLLSKSEFTELAAGQLAEKLRHDVDPVSAVNAVLDMADRLLAEEGRPASEDMLLFMEQLSYAANVFLLTELNLEQTRQEAFLQIGFLAHPGEVREWAGRYPPQVQSTANVMLSAYRWFHDAEPDESIFDGLSPAELDRLQQLGRRWMQKDLGPSCFGRLVLAFCRDADRGLIEYGALLHYLHQHAPDKETVYQFMNWSEKQRFFSRGRKLEPGYAAAVVAYFKKYDQDAFKNRTNRKLYFEQAGAPLQAVYVKARSELSPPIVRWLRRNRKAMVWFVAILLVIGGIGGGLAASGIFDSGKPAVADNNAADPAPATQKPAEKLEPQVYARQNEDFVDGELKPTTELVFEFGTEAECAAFQAGTITVKLEGGTEHTYTNRSVQHLCSSGAASGAGTEGTPPGTSSGAGTGSAGTTDAGGADSTSTSAEQQDQNDGGNTQSGDFPDNKAGSTEGGDSAQPDETAGDKPSEDKPSGETSSGDTPLGEAAPPAGGADGSAGTDSVQPARQRSYQAVVSLGEEIEIGKISEVLVNQKIVEYIEK
;
A
#
# COMPACT_ATOMS: atom_id res chain seq x y z
N MET A 1 41.11 5.58 -42.76
CA MET A 1 41.10 4.21 -43.34
C MET A 1 42.25 3.39 -42.76
N TYR A 2 42.18 2.07 -42.83
CA TYR A 2 43.25 1.16 -42.40
C TYR A 2 43.34 -0.08 -43.28
N THR A 3 44.53 -0.41 -43.80
CA THR A 3 44.82 -1.65 -44.53
C THR A 3 45.84 -2.51 -43.79
N ARG A 4 45.69 -3.84 -43.91
CA ARG A 4 46.65 -4.83 -43.41
C ARG A 4 46.72 -6.02 -44.37
N GLU A 5 47.91 -6.33 -44.86
CA GLU A 5 48.23 -7.57 -45.56
C GLU A 5 49.19 -8.39 -44.67
N ARG A 6 48.82 -9.62 -44.31
CA ARG A 6 49.66 -10.47 -43.48
C ARG A 6 50.65 -11.26 -44.34
N ARG A 7 51.95 -11.04 -44.14
CA ARG A 7 53.04 -11.74 -44.85
C ARG A 7 53.24 -13.19 -44.37
N GLY A 8 52.26 -14.04 -44.70
CA GLY A 8 52.29 -15.50 -44.51
C GLY A 8 51.60 -16.00 -43.24
N ILE A 9 50.88 -17.12 -43.37
CA ILE A 9 49.95 -17.63 -42.34
C ILE A 9 50.59 -18.61 -41.32
N PHE A 10 51.62 -19.38 -41.70
CA PHE A 10 51.91 -20.67 -41.05
C PHE A 10 52.98 -20.74 -39.93
N ARG A 11 53.51 -19.63 -39.44
CA ARG A 11 54.29 -19.58 -38.17
C ARG A 11 54.01 -18.27 -37.40
N PRO A 12 54.16 -18.26 -36.06
CA PRO A 12 53.90 -17.07 -35.24
C PRO A 12 54.96 -15.96 -35.34
N ASN A 13 56.17 -16.29 -35.83
CA ASN A 13 57.29 -15.35 -35.91
C ASN A 13 57.62 -15.01 -37.37
N GLU A 14 57.92 -13.73 -37.60
CA GLU A 14 58.60 -13.15 -38.78
C GLU A 14 57.91 -13.28 -40.14
N GLY A 15 56.80 -12.57 -40.26
CA GLY A 15 56.48 -11.78 -41.46
C GLY A 15 56.05 -10.39 -41.00
N PHE A 16 56.68 -9.31 -41.51
CA PHE A 16 56.26 -7.94 -41.20
C PHE A 16 54.96 -7.64 -41.95
N ASP A 17 53.86 -7.36 -41.24
CA ASP A 17 52.60 -7.00 -41.90
C ASP A 17 52.77 -5.75 -42.78
N THR A 18 52.26 -5.78 -44.03
CA THR A 18 52.13 -4.58 -44.86
C THR A 18 50.96 -3.79 -44.30
N ILE A 19 51.21 -2.60 -43.75
CA ILE A 19 50.20 -1.77 -43.07
C ILE A 19 50.22 -0.36 -43.67
N ALA A 20 49.04 0.20 -43.92
CA ALA A 20 48.86 1.63 -44.11
C ALA A 20 47.64 2.14 -43.32
N ALA A 21 47.72 3.37 -42.83
CA ALA A 21 46.73 3.96 -41.92
C ALA A 21 46.55 5.46 -42.19
N SER A 22 45.37 6.01 -41.88
CA SER A 22 45.18 7.46 -41.85
C SER A 22 45.78 8.10 -40.60
N GLY A 23 46.26 9.34 -40.72
CA GLY A 23 46.98 10.06 -39.67
C GLY A 23 46.23 10.18 -38.32
N ALA A 24 44.90 10.29 -38.33
CA ALA A 24 44.09 10.35 -37.11
C ALA A 24 43.89 9.01 -36.38
N LEU A 25 44.41 7.88 -36.87
CA LEU A 25 44.26 6.57 -36.21
C LEU A 25 45.37 6.30 -35.19
N ASP A 26 44.99 6.22 -33.91
CA ASP A 26 45.89 5.79 -32.84
C ASP A 26 46.43 4.35 -33.07
N THR A 27 47.74 4.19 -32.85
CA THR A 27 48.44 2.90 -32.91
C THR A 27 47.97 1.91 -31.84
N GLY A 28 47.48 2.39 -30.70
CA GLY A 28 46.84 1.58 -29.66
C GLY A 28 45.51 1.01 -30.12
N PHE A 29 44.64 1.85 -30.71
CA PHE A 29 43.39 1.44 -31.35
C PHE A 29 43.63 0.42 -32.47
N ILE A 30 44.58 0.68 -33.38
CA ILE A 30 44.96 -0.27 -34.43
C ILE A 30 45.32 -1.65 -33.85
N LYS A 31 46.25 -1.69 -32.87
CA LYS A 31 46.76 -2.95 -32.30
C LYS A 31 45.78 -3.69 -31.39
N LYS A 32 44.90 -2.97 -30.67
CA LYS A 32 43.96 -3.57 -29.70
C LYS A 32 42.57 -3.83 -30.29
N VAL A 33 42.11 -3.00 -31.22
CA VAL A 33 40.74 -2.99 -31.75
C VAL A 33 40.66 -3.52 -33.18
N LEU A 34 41.56 -3.13 -34.09
CA LEU A 34 41.47 -3.56 -35.51
C LEU A 34 42.17 -4.90 -35.77
N HIS A 35 43.36 -5.12 -35.20
CA HIS A 35 44.14 -6.35 -35.42
C HIS A 35 43.40 -7.67 -35.15
N PRO A 36 42.51 -7.79 -34.13
CA PRO A 36 41.73 -9.03 -33.90
C PRO A 36 40.74 -9.40 -35.01
N PHE A 37 40.28 -8.44 -35.82
CA PHE A 37 39.33 -8.67 -36.93
C PHE A 37 40.02 -8.72 -38.29
N CYS A 38 41.24 -8.18 -38.39
CA CYS A 38 42.12 -8.36 -39.54
C CYS A 38 42.71 -9.79 -39.55
N VAL A 39 41.85 -10.77 -39.82
CA VAL A 39 42.11 -12.21 -39.98
C VAL A 39 41.21 -12.78 -41.09
N TYR A 40 41.59 -13.92 -41.66
CA TYR A 40 40.78 -14.70 -42.59
C TYR A 40 41.15 -16.18 -42.50
N ASP A 41 40.16 -17.06 -42.29
CA ASP A 41 40.33 -18.52 -42.27
C ASP A 41 39.65 -19.13 -43.49
N ALA A 42 40.42 -19.70 -44.41
CA ALA A 42 39.89 -20.29 -45.64
C ALA A 42 38.87 -21.43 -45.37
N PRO A 43 37.73 -21.50 -46.08
CA PRO A 43 36.74 -22.57 -45.90
C PRO A 43 37.35 -23.96 -46.02
N ALA A 44 36.82 -24.91 -45.25
CA ALA A 44 37.21 -26.31 -45.30
C ALA A 44 36.98 -26.93 -46.68
N GLU A 45 35.84 -26.64 -47.34
CA GLU A 45 35.54 -27.17 -48.68
C GLU A 45 36.54 -26.65 -49.74
N LEU A 46 36.73 -25.33 -49.79
CA LEU A 46 37.65 -24.68 -50.75
C LEU A 46 39.11 -25.12 -50.54
N ALA A 47 39.54 -25.26 -49.29
CA ALA A 47 40.87 -25.77 -48.96
C ALA A 47 41.02 -27.25 -49.31
N ALA A 48 39.99 -28.08 -49.07
CA ALA A 48 40.03 -29.52 -49.36
C ALA A 48 40.07 -29.82 -50.86
N ARG A 49 39.38 -29.02 -51.69
CA ARG A 49 39.44 -29.14 -53.17
C ARG A 49 40.68 -28.50 -53.80
N GLY A 50 41.51 -27.81 -53.00
CA GLY A 50 42.74 -27.16 -53.46
C GLY A 50 42.50 -25.98 -54.40
N GLU A 51 41.44 -25.21 -54.14
CA GLU A 51 41.06 -24.06 -54.96
C GLU A 51 42.18 -23.01 -55.06
N LYS A 52 42.26 -22.34 -56.21
CA LYS A 52 43.28 -21.31 -56.51
C LYS A 52 42.71 -20.01 -57.03
N ASP A 53 41.46 -20.00 -57.49
CA ASP A 53 40.78 -18.77 -57.87
C ASP A 53 40.37 -17.99 -56.61
N GLU A 54 41.06 -16.88 -56.35
CA GLU A 54 40.79 -15.99 -55.21
C GLU A 54 39.36 -15.45 -55.23
N ALA A 55 38.76 -15.27 -56.41
CA ALA A 55 37.40 -14.76 -56.55
C ALA A 55 36.32 -15.74 -56.06
N ARG A 56 36.67 -17.02 -55.87
CA ARG A 56 35.77 -18.06 -55.32
C ARG A 56 35.80 -18.14 -53.79
N TYR A 57 36.67 -17.40 -53.12
CA TYR A 57 36.72 -17.39 -51.65
C TYR A 57 35.72 -16.33 -51.10
N PRO A 58 34.79 -16.72 -50.20
CA PRO A 58 33.78 -15.79 -49.68
C PRO A 58 34.43 -14.64 -48.90
N GLN A 59 34.05 -13.41 -49.21
CA GLN A 59 34.62 -12.22 -48.57
C GLN A 59 34.17 -12.14 -47.11
N ALA A 60 35.07 -11.85 -46.16
CA ALA A 60 34.70 -11.69 -44.75
C ALA A 60 34.47 -10.21 -44.42
N LEU A 61 33.28 -9.71 -44.79
CA LEU A 61 32.79 -8.39 -44.38
C LEU A 61 32.38 -8.45 -42.90
N HIS A 62 32.84 -7.49 -42.12
CA HIS A 62 32.51 -7.35 -40.71
C HIS A 62 32.18 -5.92 -40.33
N LEU A 63 31.22 -5.75 -39.44
CA LEU A 63 30.85 -4.49 -38.83
C LEU A 63 30.80 -4.67 -37.32
N PHE A 64 31.42 -3.78 -36.56
CA PHE A 64 31.27 -3.74 -35.11
C PHE A 64 31.41 -2.32 -34.56
N HIS A 65 30.87 -2.12 -33.36
CA HIS A 65 31.02 -0.88 -32.59
C HIS A 65 32.13 -1.07 -31.54
N ALA A 66 33.06 -0.12 -31.48
CA ALA A 66 34.15 -0.11 -30.51
C ALA A 66 33.70 0.52 -29.17
N ASP A 67 34.41 0.21 -28.08
CA ASP A 67 34.08 0.70 -26.73
C ASP A 67 34.02 2.23 -26.60
N MET A 68 34.74 2.96 -27.47
CA MET A 68 34.77 4.42 -27.52
C MET A 68 33.83 5.00 -28.59
N GLY A 69 32.82 4.22 -29.03
CA GLY A 69 31.73 4.65 -29.90
C GLY A 69 32.03 4.65 -31.41
N GLN A 70 33.26 4.39 -31.85
CA GLN A 70 33.56 4.31 -33.28
C GLN A 70 32.87 3.11 -33.92
N LEU A 71 32.33 3.31 -35.13
CA LEU A 71 31.89 2.23 -36.01
C LEU A 71 33.08 1.77 -36.86
N VAL A 72 33.41 0.48 -36.79
CA VAL A 72 34.39 -0.15 -37.68
C VAL A 72 33.64 -1.01 -38.69
N LEU A 73 33.90 -0.76 -39.98
CA LEU A 73 33.40 -1.54 -41.10
C LEU A 73 34.61 -2.03 -41.91
N GLY A 74 34.86 -3.33 -41.92
CA GLY A 74 36.04 -3.93 -42.53
C GLY A 74 35.72 -5.12 -43.42
N ARG A 75 36.59 -5.38 -44.40
CA ARG A 75 36.52 -6.54 -45.29
C ARG A 75 37.86 -7.24 -45.35
N SER A 76 37.92 -8.50 -44.93
CA SER A 76 39.05 -9.40 -45.21
C SER A 76 38.76 -10.26 -46.44
N ILE A 77 39.75 -10.46 -47.31
CA ILE A 77 39.69 -11.39 -48.44
C ILE A 77 40.87 -12.36 -48.41
N TYR A 78 40.69 -13.54 -49.01
CA TYR A 78 41.77 -14.50 -49.25
C TYR A 78 42.76 -13.98 -50.29
N GLN A 79 44.03 -14.32 -50.13
CA GLN A 79 45.04 -14.24 -51.18
C GLN A 79 45.73 -15.59 -51.31
N ALA A 80 45.82 -16.12 -52.53
CA ALA A 80 46.48 -17.39 -52.84
C ALA A 80 48.01 -17.29 -52.73
N ALA A 81 48.56 -16.09 -52.85
CA ALA A 81 49.98 -15.78 -52.75
C ALA A 81 50.22 -14.50 -51.91
N ASP A 82 51.14 -14.58 -50.95
CA ASP A 82 51.79 -13.43 -50.34
C ASP A 82 52.79 -12.78 -51.31
N PHE A 83 53.37 -11.64 -50.91
CA PHE A 83 54.42 -10.94 -51.65
C PHE A 83 55.65 -11.78 -52.08
N THR A 84 55.83 -13.00 -51.57
CA THR A 84 56.91 -13.92 -52.01
C THR A 84 56.47 -14.90 -53.10
N GLY A 85 55.16 -15.06 -53.33
CA GLY A 85 54.60 -16.06 -54.23
C GLY A 85 54.53 -17.49 -53.66
N LEU A 86 54.85 -17.70 -52.37
CA LEU A 86 55.10 -19.04 -51.81
C LEU A 86 54.04 -19.56 -50.84
N ARG A 87 53.14 -18.71 -50.33
CA ARG A 87 52.17 -19.04 -49.27
C ARG A 87 50.89 -18.25 -49.48
N SER A 88 49.75 -18.78 -49.03
CA SER A 88 48.53 -17.98 -48.92
C SER A 88 48.61 -16.94 -47.80
N ALA A 89 47.84 -15.87 -47.98
CA ALA A 89 47.76 -14.68 -47.14
C ALA A 89 46.31 -14.19 -47.06
N PHE A 90 46.12 -13.01 -46.48
CA PHE A 90 44.88 -12.27 -46.55
C PHE A 90 45.17 -10.77 -46.62
N PHE A 91 44.25 -10.04 -47.24
CA PHE A 91 44.21 -8.59 -47.23
C PHE A 91 42.95 -8.11 -46.52
N THR A 92 43.09 -7.20 -45.55
CA THR A 92 41.97 -6.54 -44.87
C THR A 92 41.99 -5.04 -45.16
N HIS A 93 40.85 -4.47 -45.56
CA HIS A 93 40.62 -3.03 -45.64
C HIS A 93 39.49 -2.61 -44.67
N ASN A 94 39.68 -1.51 -43.95
CA ASN A 94 38.75 -1.02 -42.93
C ASN A 94 38.46 0.48 -43.08
N PHE A 95 37.17 0.81 -43.05
CA PHE A 95 36.66 2.12 -42.71
C PHE A 95 36.41 2.21 -41.20
N ILE A 96 36.76 3.36 -40.61
CA ILE A 96 36.52 3.67 -39.21
C ILE A 96 35.79 5.01 -39.20
N VAL A 97 34.57 5.04 -38.70
CA VAL A 97 33.75 6.26 -38.58
C VAL A 97 33.85 6.77 -37.14
N PRO A 98 34.20 8.04 -36.90
CA PRO A 98 34.21 8.64 -35.58
C PRO A 98 32.84 8.52 -34.87
N ALA A 99 32.85 8.45 -33.54
CA ALA A 99 31.64 8.23 -32.73
C ALA A 99 30.53 9.27 -33.03
N GLU A 100 30.92 10.54 -33.20
CA GLU A 100 30.06 11.68 -33.58
C GLU A 100 29.25 11.43 -34.86
N ARG A 101 29.72 10.56 -35.76
CA ARG A 101 29.12 10.29 -37.08
C ARG A 101 28.60 8.85 -37.21
N ALA A 102 28.96 7.95 -36.29
CA ALA A 102 28.53 6.56 -36.29
C ALA A 102 26.99 6.39 -36.14
N ALA A 103 26.35 7.27 -35.37
CA ALA A 103 24.92 7.22 -35.07
C ALA A 103 24.00 7.48 -36.30
N ASP A 104 24.51 8.22 -37.29
CA ASP A 104 23.81 8.50 -38.56
C ASP A 104 24.26 7.59 -39.70
N ALA A 105 25.52 7.11 -39.69
CA ALA A 105 26.04 6.19 -40.72
C ALA A 105 25.20 4.90 -40.84
N VAL A 106 24.56 4.45 -39.75
CA VAL A 106 23.68 3.27 -39.71
C VAL A 106 22.21 3.56 -40.08
N LYS A 107 21.84 4.83 -40.35
CA LYS A 107 20.53 5.18 -40.93
C LYS A 107 20.52 4.81 -42.41
N ASP A 108 21.51 5.31 -43.17
CA ASP A 108 21.82 4.85 -44.53
C ASP A 108 22.62 3.53 -44.53
N TYR A 109 22.06 2.52 -43.86
CA TYR A 109 22.61 1.17 -43.86
C TYR A 109 22.80 0.58 -45.27
N PRO A 110 22.00 0.89 -46.32
CA PRO A 110 22.22 0.32 -47.64
C PRO A 110 23.52 0.79 -48.28
N SER A 111 23.89 2.07 -48.16
CA SER A 111 25.20 2.56 -48.61
C SER A 111 26.33 1.96 -47.77
N LEU A 112 26.12 1.81 -46.46
CA LEU A 112 27.10 1.22 -45.53
C LEU A 112 27.39 -0.25 -45.84
N LEU A 113 26.36 -1.06 -46.13
CA LEU A 113 26.53 -2.47 -46.51
C LEU A 113 27.09 -2.65 -47.92
N ASN A 114 26.93 -1.66 -48.80
CA ASN A 114 27.47 -1.66 -50.17
C ASN A 114 28.71 -0.75 -50.30
N ALA A 115 29.49 -0.61 -49.22
CA ALA A 115 30.74 0.14 -49.26
C ALA A 115 31.73 -0.44 -50.28
N ASP A 116 32.42 0.43 -51.01
CA ASP A 116 33.49 0.03 -51.93
C ASP A 116 34.82 -0.12 -51.17
N PHE A 117 35.48 -1.26 -51.34
CA PHE A 117 36.72 -1.59 -50.63
C PHE A 117 37.82 -1.96 -51.63
N ALA A 118 39.03 -1.48 -51.36
CA ALA A 118 40.24 -2.00 -51.98
C ALA A 118 40.37 -3.54 -51.80
N SER A 119 40.94 -4.20 -52.79
CA SER A 119 41.32 -5.63 -52.76
C SER A 119 42.82 -5.86 -52.58
N SER A 120 43.62 -4.81 -52.71
CA SER A 120 45.06 -4.80 -52.46
C SER A 120 45.51 -3.39 -52.10
N TYR A 121 46.72 -3.22 -51.58
CA TYR A 121 47.34 -1.92 -51.38
C TYR A 121 48.84 -1.99 -51.68
N ASP A 122 49.30 -1.09 -52.52
CA ASP A 122 50.70 -0.97 -52.93
C ASP A 122 51.45 -0.03 -51.97
N ILE A 123 52.31 -0.61 -51.13
CA ILE A 123 53.09 0.12 -50.12
C ILE A 123 54.22 0.98 -50.72
N GLU A 124 54.54 0.87 -52.02
CA GLU A 124 55.43 1.84 -52.68
C GLU A 124 54.75 3.23 -52.80
N GLN A 125 53.43 3.31 -52.64
CA GLN A 125 52.65 4.55 -52.58
C GLN A 125 52.68 5.21 -51.19
N GLY A 126 53.28 4.55 -50.19
CA GLY A 126 53.44 5.05 -48.82
C GLY A 126 52.79 4.15 -47.76
N THR A 127 52.71 4.67 -46.53
CA THR A 127 52.01 4.02 -45.39
C THR A 127 50.88 4.89 -44.83
N GLU A 128 50.60 6.03 -45.46
CA GLU A 128 49.57 6.97 -45.05
C GLU A 128 48.38 6.89 -46.01
N LEU A 129 47.17 6.70 -45.46
CA LEU A 129 45.92 6.61 -46.22
C LEU A 129 45.12 7.91 -46.07
N PRO A 130 44.53 8.45 -47.15
CA PRO A 130 43.73 9.67 -47.04
C PRO A 130 42.52 9.49 -46.12
N GLU A 131 42.10 10.58 -45.49
CA GLU A 131 40.87 10.65 -44.72
C GLU A 131 39.71 11.04 -45.63
N LEU A 132 38.55 10.42 -45.42
CA LEU A 132 37.41 10.51 -46.34
C LEU A 132 36.21 11.12 -45.65
N GLU A 133 35.57 12.08 -46.32
CA GLU A 133 34.35 12.72 -45.82
C GLU A 133 33.15 11.78 -45.75
N LYS A 134 33.11 10.72 -46.56
CA LYS A 134 32.10 9.66 -46.53
C LYS A 134 32.74 8.35 -46.94
N ILE A 135 32.16 7.23 -46.48
CA ILE A 135 32.48 5.91 -47.01
C ILE A 135 32.04 5.87 -48.48
N PRO A 136 32.91 5.52 -49.44
CA PRO A 136 32.51 5.32 -50.82
C PRO A 136 31.55 4.14 -50.93
N ALA A 137 30.48 4.27 -51.72
CA ALA A 137 29.55 3.18 -52.01
C ALA A 137 29.79 2.66 -53.44
N ALA A 138 29.62 1.35 -53.64
CA ALA A 138 29.72 0.72 -54.95
C ALA A 138 28.63 1.26 -55.90
N ALA A 139 28.97 1.40 -57.19
CA ALA A 139 28.08 2.00 -58.19
C ALA A 139 26.80 1.18 -58.47
N GLU A 140 26.81 -0.12 -58.16
CA GLU A 140 25.64 -1.00 -58.23
C GLU A 140 25.27 -1.48 -56.82
N ALA A 141 24.18 -0.95 -56.26
CA ALA A 141 23.69 -1.35 -54.94
C ALA A 141 23.07 -2.76 -55.00
N ARG A 142 23.69 -3.73 -54.33
CA ARG A 142 23.33 -5.16 -54.34
C ARG A 142 22.11 -5.49 -53.47
N ARG A 143 21.05 -4.68 -53.54
CA ARG A 143 19.79 -4.96 -52.83
C ARG A 143 19.05 -6.12 -53.53
N PRO A 144 18.43 -7.06 -52.79
CA PRO A 144 17.46 -7.97 -53.37
C PRO A 144 16.26 -7.16 -53.90
N ALA A 145 15.73 -7.52 -55.07
CA ALA A 145 14.60 -6.82 -55.69
C ALA A 145 13.27 -6.99 -54.91
N SER A 146 13.19 -7.99 -54.04
CA SER A 146 12.13 -8.22 -53.06
C SER A 146 12.74 -8.94 -51.84
N PRO A 147 12.64 -8.40 -50.62
CA PRO A 147 13.05 -9.07 -49.39
C PRO A 147 12.33 -10.41 -49.17
N THR A 148 11.02 -10.50 -49.44
CA THR A 148 10.26 -11.76 -49.25
C THR A 148 10.71 -12.85 -50.22
N ALA A 149 11.03 -12.51 -51.47
CA ALA A 149 11.58 -13.46 -52.43
C ALA A 149 12.96 -14.01 -52.00
N LEU A 150 13.82 -13.17 -51.41
CA LEU A 150 15.09 -13.61 -50.84
C LEU A 150 14.87 -14.58 -49.67
N LEU A 151 14.04 -14.21 -48.68
CA LEU A 151 13.77 -15.07 -47.52
C LEU A 151 13.21 -16.43 -47.97
N ALA A 152 12.28 -16.45 -48.93
CA ALA A 152 11.75 -17.66 -49.52
C ALA A 152 12.83 -18.52 -50.22
N SER A 153 13.77 -17.91 -50.94
CA SER A 153 14.89 -18.63 -51.59
C SER A 153 15.86 -19.27 -50.58
N LEU A 154 15.94 -18.72 -49.36
CA LEU A 154 16.72 -19.28 -48.25
C LEU A 154 15.92 -20.26 -47.37
N GLY A 155 14.66 -20.54 -47.72
CA GLY A 155 13.77 -21.38 -46.92
C GLY A 155 13.37 -20.77 -45.57
N ILE A 156 13.52 -19.46 -45.41
CA ILE A 156 13.12 -18.69 -44.22
C ILE A 156 11.64 -18.30 -44.37
N ASP A 157 10.77 -18.97 -43.61
CA ASP A 157 9.36 -18.62 -43.49
C ASP A 157 9.11 -17.53 -42.43
N GLU A 158 7.85 -17.14 -42.22
CA GLU A 158 7.45 -16.15 -41.22
C GLU A 158 7.92 -16.52 -39.80
N LYS A 159 7.86 -17.80 -39.44
CA LYS A 159 8.29 -18.27 -38.11
C LYS A 159 9.79 -18.14 -37.96
N MET A 160 10.54 -18.65 -38.93
CA MET A 160 12.00 -18.61 -38.98
C MET A 160 12.52 -17.16 -38.97
N PHE A 161 11.90 -16.27 -39.75
CA PHE A 161 12.23 -14.85 -39.79
C PHE A 161 12.03 -14.19 -38.42
N LYS A 162 10.87 -14.38 -37.78
CA LYS A 162 10.59 -13.79 -36.45
C LYS A 162 11.54 -14.33 -35.38
N GLN A 163 11.84 -15.64 -35.41
CA GLN A 163 12.84 -16.24 -34.52
C GLN A 163 14.24 -15.66 -34.75
N LEU A 164 14.67 -15.46 -36.01
CA LEU A 164 15.97 -14.88 -36.34
C LEU A 164 16.05 -13.40 -35.93
N LEU A 165 15.04 -12.59 -36.22
CA LEU A 165 14.99 -11.18 -35.85
C LEU A 165 15.00 -11.01 -34.31
N PHE A 166 14.22 -11.82 -33.58
CA PHE A 166 14.27 -11.85 -32.12
C PHE A 166 15.66 -12.24 -31.59
N ALA A 167 16.27 -13.29 -32.14
CA ALA A 167 17.61 -13.72 -31.72
C ALA A 167 18.66 -12.61 -31.94
N VAL A 168 18.58 -11.89 -33.07
CA VAL A 168 19.44 -10.74 -33.37
C VAL A 168 19.21 -9.59 -32.40
N MET A 169 17.96 -9.19 -32.13
CA MET A 169 17.64 -8.15 -31.14
C MET A 169 18.12 -8.53 -29.74
N SER A 170 17.86 -9.77 -29.31
CA SER A 170 18.30 -10.31 -28.01
C SER A 170 19.83 -10.37 -27.88
N SER A 171 20.55 -10.69 -28.97
CA SER A 171 22.01 -10.77 -28.97
C SER A 171 22.71 -9.43 -28.76
N VAL A 172 22.03 -8.30 -29.03
CA VAL A 172 22.55 -6.94 -28.78
C VAL A 172 22.51 -6.59 -27.29
N VAL A 173 21.54 -7.11 -26.54
CA VAL A 173 21.33 -6.81 -25.11
C VAL A 173 21.98 -7.86 -24.21
N THR A 174 21.95 -9.12 -24.64
CA THR A 174 22.51 -10.26 -23.90
C THR A 174 23.96 -10.54 -24.29
N ARG A 175 24.60 -11.49 -23.61
CA ARG A 175 25.94 -11.98 -24.00
C ARG A 175 25.89 -13.06 -25.08
N ARG A 176 24.70 -13.52 -25.48
CA ARG A 176 24.51 -14.58 -26.48
C ARG A 176 24.84 -14.08 -27.89
N LYS A 177 25.26 -14.99 -28.76
CA LYS A 177 25.51 -14.76 -30.18
C LYS A 177 24.47 -15.45 -31.06
N VAL A 178 24.41 -15.03 -32.32
CA VAL A 178 23.60 -15.66 -33.36
C VAL A 178 24.55 -16.24 -34.41
N PHE A 179 24.55 -17.55 -34.57
CA PHE A 179 25.31 -18.24 -35.62
C PHE A 179 24.39 -18.81 -36.69
N VAL A 180 24.67 -18.54 -37.96
CA VAL A 180 23.80 -18.90 -39.09
C VAL A 180 24.59 -19.66 -40.16
N ALA A 181 24.18 -20.90 -40.47
CA ALA A 181 24.66 -21.65 -41.62
C ALA A 181 23.58 -21.64 -42.72
N LEU A 182 23.86 -20.94 -43.83
CA LEU A 182 22.93 -20.80 -44.95
C LEU A 182 22.97 -22.01 -45.89
N ASP A 183 21.84 -22.31 -46.52
CA ASP A 183 21.70 -23.38 -47.52
C ASP A 183 22.05 -22.88 -48.94
N VAL A 184 23.31 -22.44 -49.10
CA VAL A 184 23.90 -21.94 -50.36
C VAL A 184 25.34 -22.43 -50.53
N ALA A 185 25.88 -22.33 -51.76
CA ALA A 185 27.27 -22.68 -52.04
C ALA A 185 28.26 -21.78 -51.27
N VAL A 186 29.43 -22.33 -50.91
CA VAL A 186 30.42 -21.61 -50.10
C VAL A 186 30.99 -20.36 -50.80
N GLU A 187 31.00 -20.34 -52.13
CA GLU A 187 31.33 -19.15 -52.92
C GLU A 187 30.30 -18.02 -52.78
N GLU A 188 29.00 -18.36 -52.71
CA GLU A 188 27.88 -17.42 -52.66
C GLU A 188 27.61 -16.92 -51.23
N LEU A 189 28.01 -17.71 -50.23
CA LEU A 189 27.74 -17.54 -48.80
C LEU A 189 27.81 -16.09 -48.29
N SER A 190 28.89 -15.34 -48.60
CA SER A 190 28.99 -13.96 -48.11
C SER A 190 28.08 -12.97 -48.85
N GLU A 191 27.78 -13.19 -50.14
CA GLU A 191 26.90 -12.27 -50.87
C GLU A 191 25.46 -12.47 -50.41
N THR A 192 25.04 -13.73 -50.23
CA THR A 192 23.75 -14.09 -49.65
C THR A 192 23.62 -13.62 -48.19
N ALA A 193 24.65 -13.82 -47.36
CA ALA A 193 24.68 -13.34 -45.99
C ALA A 193 24.53 -11.82 -45.91
N LEU A 194 25.22 -11.07 -46.78
CA LEU A 194 25.11 -9.61 -46.84
C LEU A 194 23.70 -9.15 -47.24
N GLN A 195 23.05 -9.84 -48.19
CA GLN A 195 21.67 -9.54 -48.55
C GLN A 195 20.70 -9.81 -47.40
N LEU A 196 20.87 -10.91 -46.65
CA LEU A 196 20.05 -11.22 -45.47
C LEU A 196 20.30 -10.21 -44.32
N VAL A 197 21.55 -9.79 -44.11
CA VAL A 197 21.88 -8.67 -43.20
C VAL A 197 21.18 -7.38 -43.64
N GLY A 198 21.09 -7.11 -44.95
CA GLY A 198 20.33 -5.98 -45.49
C GLY A 198 18.83 -6.04 -45.16
N VAL A 199 18.20 -7.23 -45.22
CA VAL A 199 16.81 -7.41 -44.79
C VAL A 199 16.66 -7.20 -43.27
N LEU A 200 17.57 -7.76 -42.48
CA LEU A 200 17.56 -7.63 -41.02
C LEU A 200 17.74 -6.17 -40.57
N TYR A 201 18.67 -5.41 -41.18
CA TYR A 201 18.83 -3.97 -40.87
C TYR A 201 17.60 -3.14 -41.24
N GLY A 202 16.95 -3.42 -42.38
CA GLY A 202 15.66 -2.82 -42.73
C GLY A 202 14.52 -3.19 -41.77
N SER A 203 14.67 -4.32 -41.08
CA SER A 203 13.73 -4.85 -40.07
C SER A 203 14.15 -4.52 -38.63
N LEU A 204 15.03 -3.54 -38.41
CA LEU A 204 15.52 -3.14 -37.08
C LEU A 204 15.40 -1.62 -36.83
N PRO A 205 15.03 -1.18 -35.61
CA PRO A 205 15.04 0.23 -35.22
C PRO A 205 16.47 0.77 -35.07
N TYR A 206 16.64 2.10 -35.22
CA TYR A 206 17.95 2.74 -35.21
C TYR A 206 18.83 2.40 -33.99
N ALA A 207 18.25 2.30 -32.79
CA ALA A 207 18.98 1.92 -31.58
C ALA A 207 19.68 0.56 -31.71
N TYR A 208 19.04 -0.44 -32.33
CA TYR A 208 19.65 -1.73 -32.61
C TYR A 208 20.65 -1.63 -33.78
N ARG A 209 20.36 -0.85 -34.83
CA ARG A 209 21.32 -0.59 -35.93
C ARG A 209 22.63 0.05 -35.43
N ARG A 210 22.62 0.77 -34.30
CA ARG A 210 23.78 1.42 -33.65
C ARG A 210 24.59 0.51 -32.71
N ALA A 211 24.20 -0.74 -32.55
CA ALA A 211 24.88 -1.71 -31.65
C ALA A 211 25.06 -3.09 -32.28
N LEU A 212 24.20 -3.48 -33.24
CA LEU A 212 24.33 -4.70 -34.03
C LEU A 212 25.66 -4.69 -34.79
N GLY A 213 26.45 -5.74 -34.58
CA GLY A 213 27.64 -6.04 -35.36
C GLY A 213 27.53 -7.42 -35.98
N PHE A 214 28.12 -7.60 -37.15
CA PHE A 214 28.00 -8.85 -37.90
C PHE A 214 29.31 -9.26 -38.58
N LEU A 215 29.38 -10.53 -39.00
CA LEU A 215 30.45 -11.11 -39.81
C LEU A 215 29.84 -12.02 -40.89
N THR A 216 30.02 -11.68 -42.18
CA THR A 216 29.39 -12.41 -43.33
C THR A 216 30.04 -13.75 -43.65
N PHE A 217 31.22 -14.04 -43.11
CA PHE A 217 31.85 -15.35 -43.21
C PHE A 217 32.82 -15.62 -42.04
N SER A 218 32.66 -16.78 -41.41
CA SER A 218 33.65 -17.43 -40.54
C SER A 218 33.68 -18.93 -40.82
N LYS A 219 34.85 -19.56 -40.72
CA LYS A 219 35.00 -21.00 -40.94
C LYS A 219 34.30 -21.84 -39.87
N GLU A 220 34.46 -21.44 -38.61
CA GLU A 220 33.87 -22.07 -37.42
C GLU A 220 33.13 -21.00 -36.61
N PRO A 221 32.13 -21.36 -35.79
CA PRO A 221 31.42 -20.42 -34.94
C PRO A 221 32.33 -19.91 -33.81
N GLN A 222 32.78 -18.65 -33.92
CA GLN A 222 33.65 -17.99 -32.96
C GLN A 222 32.95 -16.76 -32.36
N SER A 223 32.83 -16.71 -31.03
CA SER A 223 32.36 -15.51 -30.34
C SER A 223 33.44 -14.42 -30.37
N ARG A 224 33.11 -13.27 -30.94
CA ARG A 224 34.00 -12.09 -31.06
C ARG A 224 33.34 -10.89 -30.39
N LYS A 225 34.12 -10.02 -29.74
CA LYS A 225 33.60 -8.79 -29.11
C LYS A 225 32.98 -7.87 -30.18
N GLY A 226 31.87 -7.21 -29.87
CA GLY A 226 31.18 -6.29 -30.79
C GLY A 226 30.46 -6.95 -31.98
N ILE A 227 30.75 -8.22 -32.27
CA ILE A 227 30.00 -9.03 -33.25
C ILE A 227 28.86 -9.74 -32.51
N HIS A 228 27.69 -9.75 -33.11
CA HIS A 228 26.46 -10.31 -32.56
C HIS A 228 25.88 -11.40 -33.47
N LEU A 229 25.93 -11.19 -34.79
CA LEU A 229 25.51 -12.12 -35.84
C LEU A 229 26.70 -12.62 -36.68
N THR A 230 26.93 -13.92 -36.74
CA THR A 230 28.02 -14.52 -37.53
C THR A 230 27.51 -15.60 -38.48
N PHE A 231 27.81 -15.44 -39.76
CA PHE A 231 27.54 -16.46 -40.77
C PHE A 231 28.71 -17.44 -40.87
N VAL A 232 28.40 -18.74 -40.96
CA VAL A 232 29.39 -19.82 -40.86
C VAL A 232 29.28 -20.84 -42.00
N GLU A 233 30.40 -21.51 -42.29
CA GLU A 233 30.47 -22.61 -43.27
C GLU A 233 29.50 -23.76 -42.90
N GLN A 234 28.93 -24.43 -43.91
CA GLN A 234 28.00 -25.55 -43.68
C GLN A 234 28.67 -26.68 -42.88
N GLY A 235 27.93 -27.31 -41.98
CA GLY A 235 28.42 -28.40 -41.12
C GLY A 235 29.30 -27.96 -39.93
N SER A 236 29.61 -26.67 -39.77
CA SER A 236 30.30 -26.13 -38.59
C SER A 236 29.42 -26.11 -37.32
N LEU A 237 28.11 -25.94 -37.47
CA LEU A 237 27.12 -25.91 -36.37
C LEU A 237 26.82 -27.30 -35.80
N ARG A 238 27.83 -27.93 -35.19
CA ARG A 238 27.75 -29.29 -34.65
C ARG A 238 26.78 -29.40 -33.46
N PRO A 239 25.88 -30.40 -33.42
CA PRO A 239 25.08 -30.68 -32.22
C PRO A 239 25.97 -30.90 -30.99
N ASN A 240 25.55 -30.36 -29.84
CA ASN A 240 26.23 -30.45 -28.55
C ASN A 240 27.63 -29.81 -28.47
N ASP A 241 27.98 -28.86 -29.35
CA ASP A 241 29.19 -28.06 -29.17
C ASP A 241 29.06 -27.12 -27.96
N ARG A 242 29.86 -27.39 -26.92
CA ARG A 242 29.88 -26.66 -25.64
C ARG A 242 30.31 -25.20 -25.74
N ASN A 243 30.86 -24.76 -26.87
CA ASN A 243 31.27 -23.37 -27.07
C ASN A 243 30.10 -22.47 -27.50
N ILE A 244 29.00 -23.06 -27.99
CA ILE A 244 27.80 -22.37 -28.49
C ILE A 244 26.50 -22.94 -27.91
N ASP A 245 26.60 -23.75 -26.85
CA ASP A 245 25.47 -24.46 -26.22
C ASP A 245 24.34 -23.55 -25.73
N LYS A 246 24.68 -22.30 -25.40
CA LYS A 246 23.76 -21.23 -24.94
C LYS A 246 23.48 -20.15 -25.98
N ASP A 247 24.16 -20.20 -27.12
CA ASP A 247 24.00 -19.23 -28.20
C ASP A 247 22.85 -19.63 -29.12
N TYR A 248 22.30 -18.66 -29.84
CA TYR A 248 21.26 -18.89 -30.83
C TYR A 248 21.90 -19.46 -32.10
N THR A 249 21.48 -20.65 -32.53
CA THR A 249 21.99 -21.24 -33.79
C THR A 249 20.87 -21.51 -34.77
N PHE A 250 21.14 -21.23 -36.05
CA PHE A 250 20.25 -21.41 -37.18
C PHE A 250 21.01 -22.19 -38.26
N ASP A 251 20.79 -23.50 -38.30
CA ASP A 251 21.29 -24.40 -39.33
C ASP A 251 20.16 -24.59 -40.36
N LEU A 252 20.18 -23.80 -41.44
CA LEU A 252 19.08 -23.77 -42.42
C LEU A 252 19.08 -25.04 -43.28
N VAL A 253 20.24 -25.63 -43.54
CA VAL A 253 20.44 -26.88 -44.30
C VAL A 253 19.65 -28.03 -43.67
N SER A 254 19.68 -28.15 -42.34
CA SER A 254 18.89 -29.14 -41.59
C SER A 254 17.62 -28.58 -40.94
N LYS A 255 17.32 -27.29 -41.18
CA LYS A 255 16.20 -26.52 -40.60
C LYS A 255 16.13 -26.57 -39.07
N ARG A 256 17.30 -26.65 -38.41
CA ARG A 256 17.43 -26.70 -36.95
C ARG A 256 17.67 -25.31 -36.37
N VAL A 257 16.79 -24.87 -35.48
CA VAL A 257 16.95 -23.69 -34.63
C VAL A 257 17.20 -24.15 -33.19
N THR A 258 18.14 -23.52 -32.49
CA THR A 258 18.40 -23.79 -31.05
C THR A 258 18.27 -22.53 -30.20
N ASN A 259 17.90 -22.72 -28.93
CA ASN A 259 17.85 -21.68 -27.89
C ASN A 259 16.88 -20.49 -28.13
N VAL A 260 16.12 -20.48 -29.22
CA VAL A 260 15.05 -19.49 -29.51
C VAL A 260 13.68 -20.06 -29.15
N ASP A 261 13.35 -19.99 -27.87
CA ASP A 261 11.98 -20.23 -27.38
C ASP A 261 11.26 -18.89 -27.19
N ILE A 262 10.19 -18.66 -27.95
CA ILE A 262 9.38 -17.42 -27.93
C ILE A 262 7.92 -17.70 -28.29
N ASP A 263 7.00 -17.14 -27.51
CA ASP A 263 5.58 -17.06 -27.84
C ASP A 263 5.36 -15.98 -28.91
N LEU A 264 5.36 -16.40 -30.19
CA LEU A 264 5.13 -15.50 -31.33
C LEU A 264 3.77 -14.80 -31.32
N GLY A 265 2.78 -15.27 -30.54
CA GLY A 265 1.52 -14.57 -30.35
C GLY A 265 1.67 -13.28 -29.53
N LYS A 266 2.67 -13.23 -28.64
CA LYS A 266 2.99 -12.08 -27.77
C LYS A 266 4.13 -11.21 -28.32
N GLN A 267 4.32 -11.17 -29.64
CA GLN A 267 5.41 -10.41 -30.28
C GLN A 267 4.89 -9.43 -31.37
N PRO A 268 4.15 -8.35 -31.00
CA PRO A 268 3.61 -7.38 -31.95
C PRO A 268 4.63 -6.83 -32.95
N TYR A 269 5.83 -6.46 -32.48
CA TYR A 269 6.85 -5.88 -33.36
C TYR A 269 7.36 -6.86 -34.41
N LEU A 270 7.51 -8.16 -34.09
CA LEU A 270 8.00 -9.15 -35.05
C LEU A 270 6.96 -9.39 -36.17
N SER A 271 5.67 -9.27 -35.85
CA SER A 271 4.58 -9.30 -36.83
C SER A 271 4.50 -8.01 -37.66
N PHE A 272 4.77 -6.85 -37.05
CA PHE A 272 4.91 -5.58 -37.76
C PHE A 272 6.11 -5.59 -38.73
N ALA A 273 7.28 -6.06 -38.30
CA ALA A 273 8.47 -6.14 -39.13
C ALA A 273 8.27 -7.06 -40.35
N TRP A 274 7.67 -8.24 -40.15
CA TRP A 274 7.32 -9.16 -41.24
C TRP A 274 6.34 -8.53 -42.26
N SER A 275 5.26 -7.92 -41.78
CA SER A 275 4.23 -7.31 -42.66
C SER A 275 4.71 -6.05 -43.40
N ASN A 276 5.81 -5.43 -42.98
CA ASN A 276 6.43 -4.28 -43.65
C ASN A 276 7.68 -4.62 -44.48
N LEU A 277 8.01 -5.91 -44.71
CA LEU A 277 9.18 -6.31 -45.52
C LEU A 277 9.19 -5.70 -46.94
N GLU A 278 8.02 -5.56 -47.56
CA GLU A 278 7.84 -4.91 -48.87
C GLU A 278 7.34 -3.45 -48.75
N GLN A 279 7.36 -2.87 -47.55
CA GLN A 279 6.92 -1.50 -47.24
C GLN A 279 8.00 -0.70 -46.46
N PRO A 280 9.21 -0.52 -47.04
CA PRO A 280 10.34 0.08 -46.33
C PRO A 280 10.08 1.51 -45.85
N GLU A 281 9.24 2.29 -46.56
CA GLU A 281 8.88 3.65 -46.16
C GLU A 281 8.06 3.68 -44.86
N ARG A 282 7.14 2.73 -44.67
CA ARG A 282 6.33 2.58 -43.44
C ARG A 282 7.16 2.04 -42.28
N ALA A 283 8.08 1.11 -42.55
CA ALA A 283 9.06 0.65 -41.57
C ALA A 283 9.95 1.80 -41.06
N GLU A 284 10.49 2.61 -41.97
CA GLU A 284 11.36 3.75 -41.60
C GLU A 284 10.58 4.86 -40.88
N ALA A 285 9.32 5.13 -41.25
CA ALA A 285 8.43 6.03 -40.52
C ALA A 285 8.16 5.55 -39.08
N PHE A 286 8.01 4.24 -38.87
CA PHE A 286 7.96 3.66 -37.53
C PHE A 286 9.28 3.82 -36.77
N TYR A 287 10.45 3.66 -37.40
CA TYR A 287 11.73 3.83 -36.69
C TYR A 287 12.00 5.28 -36.26
N VAL A 288 11.54 6.27 -37.04
CA VAL A 288 11.55 7.69 -36.63
C VAL A 288 10.60 7.92 -35.45
N PHE A 289 9.39 7.37 -35.48
CA PHE A 289 8.46 7.43 -34.34
C PHE A 289 9.04 6.77 -33.08
N HIS A 290 9.62 5.58 -33.22
CA HIS A 290 10.25 4.82 -32.15
C HIS A 290 11.40 5.61 -31.50
N GLU A 291 12.27 6.25 -32.31
CA GLU A 291 13.32 7.15 -31.81
C GLU A 291 12.75 8.35 -31.05
N GLN A 292 11.72 9.02 -31.58
CA GLN A 292 11.07 10.17 -30.92
C GLN A 292 10.38 9.78 -29.60
N MET A 293 9.67 8.65 -29.54
CA MET A 293 8.95 8.24 -28.33
C MET A 293 9.89 7.82 -27.19
N LEU A 294 11.10 7.36 -27.53
CA LEU A 294 12.14 7.02 -26.55
C LEU A 294 12.99 8.22 -26.11
N GLU A 295 12.81 9.41 -26.69
CA GLU A 295 13.51 10.62 -26.23
C GLU A 295 13.16 10.92 -24.75
N GLY A 296 14.18 11.18 -23.94
CA GLY A 296 14.05 11.39 -22.49
C GLY A 296 13.81 10.13 -21.64
N MET A 297 13.76 8.93 -22.24
CA MET A 297 13.64 7.66 -21.50
C MET A 297 15.01 7.15 -21.03
N ASP A 298 15.03 6.15 -20.13
CA ASP A 298 16.29 5.51 -19.74
C ASP A 298 16.94 4.74 -20.92
N SER A 299 18.28 4.74 -20.91
CA SER A 299 19.16 4.01 -21.81
C SER A 299 18.74 2.55 -22.10
N GLN A 300 18.20 1.81 -21.12
CA GLN A 300 17.78 0.42 -21.31
C GLN A 300 16.50 0.30 -22.14
N ARG A 301 15.57 1.27 -22.06
CA ARG A 301 14.35 1.29 -22.89
C ARG A 301 14.70 1.39 -24.38
N HIS A 302 15.78 2.08 -24.76
CA HIS A 302 16.19 2.21 -26.17
C HIS A 302 16.50 0.89 -26.87
N THR A 303 16.98 -0.12 -26.12
CA THR A 303 17.23 -1.48 -26.63
C THR A 303 16.34 -2.53 -25.96
N ALA A 304 15.19 -2.13 -25.40
CA ALA A 304 14.22 -3.07 -24.85
C ALA A 304 13.30 -3.59 -25.95
N ILE A 305 13.28 -4.90 -26.18
CA ILE A 305 12.38 -5.54 -27.19
C ILE A 305 10.90 -5.25 -26.85
N VAL A 306 10.58 -5.14 -25.56
CA VAL A 306 9.25 -4.76 -25.06
C VAL A 306 8.84 -3.36 -25.54
N SER A 307 9.75 -2.37 -25.52
CA SER A 307 9.46 -1.04 -26.06
C SER A 307 9.21 -1.06 -27.57
N CYS A 308 9.88 -1.94 -28.32
CA CYS A 308 9.54 -2.14 -29.73
C CYS A 308 8.12 -2.69 -29.91
N HIS A 309 7.68 -3.63 -29.06
CA HIS A 309 6.32 -4.19 -29.09
C HIS A 309 5.26 -3.14 -28.75
N GLU A 310 5.46 -2.41 -27.65
CA GLU A 310 4.59 -1.31 -27.20
C GLU A 310 4.44 -0.26 -28.31
N LEU A 311 5.56 0.29 -28.79
CA LEU A 311 5.55 1.37 -29.77
C LEU A 311 5.00 0.90 -31.14
N ALA A 312 5.20 -0.36 -31.53
CA ALA A 312 4.60 -0.91 -32.75
C ALA A 312 3.08 -1.08 -32.64
N VAL A 313 2.54 -1.33 -31.44
CA VAL A 313 1.09 -1.28 -31.19
C VAL A 313 0.58 0.16 -31.25
N LEU A 314 1.23 1.09 -30.55
CA LEU A 314 0.80 2.50 -30.51
C LEU A 314 0.81 3.15 -31.91
N PHE A 315 1.86 2.92 -32.70
CA PHE A 315 1.96 3.40 -34.09
C PHE A 315 0.81 2.88 -34.98
N GLN A 316 0.43 1.60 -34.85
CA GLN A 316 -0.69 1.06 -35.63
C GLN A 316 -2.06 1.59 -35.17
N ILE A 317 -2.22 1.96 -33.89
CA ILE A 317 -3.42 2.64 -33.38
C ILE A 317 -3.47 4.09 -33.92
N GLU A 318 -2.34 4.76 -34.07
CA GLU A 318 -2.22 6.08 -34.72
C GLU A 318 -2.59 6.02 -36.23
N GLU A 319 -2.18 4.96 -36.92
CA GLU A 319 -2.61 4.65 -38.30
C GLU A 319 -4.11 4.23 -38.41
N GLY A 320 -4.87 4.24 -37.30
CA GLY A 320 -6.31 3.97 -37.29
C GLY A 320 -6.71 2.49 -37.15
N SER A 321 -5.78 1.61 -36.75
CA SER A 321 -6.09 0.18 -36.54
C SER A 321 -6.75 -0.06 -35.16
N ASP A 322 -8.01 0.34 -35.02
CA ASP A 322 -8.82 0.26 -33.78
C ASP A 322 -8.85 -1.14 -33.13
N SER A 323 -8.60 -2.21 -33.88
CA SER A 323 -8.53 -3.58 -33.37
C SER A 323 -7.46 -3.77 -32.29
N PHE A 324 -6.28 -3.15 -32.44
CA PHE A 324 -5.20 -3.27 -31.44
C PHE A 324 -5.55 -2.55 -30.15
N TYR A 325 -6.14 -1.35 -30.24
CA TYR A 325 -6.62 -0.62 -29.07
C TYR A 325 -7.75 -1.39 -28.36
N THR A 326 -8.70 -1.93 -29.13
CA THR A 326 -9.85 -2.69 -28.59
C THR A 326 -9.41 -3.97 -27.87
N GLN A 327 -8.35 -4.64 -28.35
CA GLN A 327 -7.80 -5.84 -27.72
C GLN A 327 -7.16 -5.58 -26.34
N ASN A 328 -6.60 -4.39 -26.11
CA ASN A 328 -5.98 -4.04 -24.82
C ASN A 328 -6.06 -2.53 -24.54
N ARG A 329 -7.27 -2.03 -24.23
CA ARG A 329 -7.53 -0.61 -23.95
C ARG A 329 -6.63 -0.07 -22.83
N VAL A 330 -6.63 -0.76 -21.68
CA VAL A 330 -5.88 -0.36 -20.47
C VAL A 330 -4.37 -0.39 -20.71
N GLY A 331 -3.83 -1.45 -21.32
CA GLY A 331 -2.40 -1.57 -21.62
C GLY A 331 -1.93 -0.51 -22.62
N SER A 332 -2.76 -0.19 -23.62
CA SER A 332 -2.48 0.89 -24.58
C SER A 332 -2.39 2.24 -23.87
N LEU A 333 -3.39 2.61 -23.06
CA LEU A 333 -3.40 3.89 -22.33
C LEU A 333 -2.26 4.01 -21.32
N ARG A 334 -1.95 2.94 -20.57
CA ARG A 334 -0.80 2.92 -19.65
C ARG A 334 0.52 3.06 -20.39
N SER A 335 0.70 2.37 -21.53
CA SER A 335 1.92 2.51 -22.33
C SER A 335 2.08 3.94 -22.88
N MET A 336 1.00 4.58 -23.33
CA MET A 336 1.04 6.00 -23.72
C MET A 336 1.47 6.90 -22.54
N LEU A 337 0.93 6.67 -21.33
CA LEU A 337 1.32 7.40 -20.12
C LEU A 337 2.80 7.21 -19.76
N ASP A 338 3.32 5.98 -19.80
CA ASP A 338 4.73 5.67 -19.52
C ASP A 338 5.70 6.53 -20.37
N TYR A 339 5.39 6.74 -21.65
CA TYR A 339 6.21 7.56 -22.56
C TYR A 339 5.95 9.08 -22.43
N LEU A 340 4.82 9.49 -21.85
CA LEU A 340 4.43 10.89 -21.60
C LEU A 340 4.74 11.40 -20.19
N ALA A 341 5.06 10.51 -19.25
CA ALA A 341 5.38 10.85 -17.85
C ALA A 341 6.68 11.65 -17.61
N PRO A 342 7.76 11.55 -18.43
CA PRO A 342 8.96 12.37 -18.22
C PRO A 342 8.70 13.87 -18.38
N GLU A 343 9.41 14.70 -17.63
CA GLU A 343 9.25 16.17 -17.68
C GLU A 343 9.44 16.71 -19.11
N GLY A 344 8.47 17.49 -19.59
CA GLY A 344 8.47 18.05 -20.96
C GLY A 344 8.03 17.08 -22.06
N ALA A 345 7.80 15.79 -21.79
CA ALA A 345 7.47 14.79 -22.81
C ALA A 345 6.15 15.07 -23.55
N ILE A 346 5.18 15.70 -22.89
CA ILE A 346 3.89 16.08 -23.48
C ILE A 346 4.09 17.17 -24.56
N GLN A 347 5.10 18.01 -24.39
CA GLN A 347 5.47 19.08 -25.32
C GLN A 347 6.42 18.61 -26.43
N SER A 348 7.20 17.54 -26.25
CA SER A 348 8.07 16.98 -27.32
C SER A 348 7.40 15.85 -28.11
N LYS A 349 6.48 15.08 -27.50
CA LYS A 349 5.83 13.90 -28.08
C LYS A 349 4.38 14.18 -28.47
N HIS A 350 4.12 15.33 -29.10
CA HIS A 350 2.77 15.78 -29.50
C HIS A 350 1.89 14.69 -30.14
N ARG A 351 2.43 13.90 -31.08
CA ARG A 351 1.70 12.79 -31.74
C ARG A 351 1.10 11.80 -30.74
N LEU A 352 1.80 11.51 -29.64
CA LEU A 352 1.34 10.58 -28.61
C LEU A 352 0.29 11.21 -27.68
N ALA A 353 0.41 12.51 -27.40
CA ALA A 353 -0.63 13.27 -26.69
C ALA A 353 -1.91 13.39 -27.52
N GLU A 354 -1.80 13.66 -28.82
CA GLU A 354 -2.93 13.64 -29.78
C GLU A 354 -3.57 12.25 -29.87
N LEU A 355 -2.77 11.18 -29.94
CA LEU A 355 -3.24 9.80 -29.93
C LEU A 355 -4.01 9.46 -28.64
N PHE A 356 -3.50 9.88 -27.49
CA PHE A 356 -4.14 9.67 -26.19
C PHE A 356 -5.48 10.42 -26.10
N CYS A 357 -5.53 11.69 -26.52
CA CYS A 357 -6.78 12.45 -26.63
C CYS A 357 -7.77 11.80 -27.62
N GLY A 358 -7.29 11.22 -28.73
CA GLY A 358 -8.11 10.46 -29.67
C GLY A 358 -8.64 9.14 -29.10
N CYS A 359 -7.93 8.50 -28.16
CA CYS A 359 -8.45 7.36 -27.39
C CYS A 359 -9.47 7.81 -26.34
N PHE A 360 -9.24 8.93 -25.65
CA PHE A 360 -10.22 9.53 -24.73
C PHE A 360 -11.54 9.85 -25.42
N GLN A 361 -11.51 10.46 -26.61
CA GLN A 361 -12.72 10.74 -27.40
C GLN A 361 -13.46 9.45 -27.78
N ARG A 362 -12.73 8.38 -28.17
CA ARG A 362 -13.32 7.06 -28.48
C ARG A 362 -14.01 6.45 -27.25
N GLU A 363 -13.37 6.40 -26.08
CA GLU A 363 -14.03 5.93 -24.84
C GLU A 363 -15.22 6.81 -24.45
N TYR A 364 -15.13 8.14 -24.62
CA TYR A 364 -16.24 9.02 -24.26
C TYR A 364 -17.47 8.82 -25.18
N GLU A 365 -17.28 8.51 -26.46
CA GLU A 365 -18.40 8.12 -27.33
C GLU A 365 -19.00 6.74 -26.96
N LEU A 366 -18.19 5.78 -26.51
CA LEU A 366 -18.71 4.50 -25.95
C LEU A 366 -19.55 4.74 -24.68
N VAL A 367 -19.05 5.60 -23.78
CA VAL A 367 -19.74 5.98 -22.54
C VAL A 367 -20.98 6.85 -22.78
N LYS A 368 -21.04 7.60 -23.89
CA LYS A 368 -22.30 8.22 -24.37
C LYS A 368 -23.30 7.17 -24.84
N GLN A 369 -22.85 6.12 -25.51
CA GLN A 369 -23.68 4.99 -26.00
C GLN A 369 -24.14 4.01 -24.90
N GLY A 370 -23.62 4.12 -23.67
CA GLY A 370 -24.00 3.27 -22.53
C GLY A 370 -22.97 2.20 -22.14
N ASP A 371 -21.75 2.24 -22.70
CA ASP A 371 -20.63 1.45 -22.15
C ASP A 371 -20.28 1.97 -20.74
N THR A 372 -19.89 1.06 -19.84
CA THR A 372 -19.49 1.39 -18.47
C THR A 372 -18.01 1.02 -18.31
N PRO A 373 -17.10 2.01 -18.29
CA PRO A 373 -15.68 1.78 -18.53
C PRO A 373 -15.00 1.09 -17.35
N ASP A 374 -13.90 0.39 -17.62
CA ASP A 374 -13.05 -0.14 -16.56
C ASP A 374 -12.48 1.01 -15.70
N PRO A 375 -12.55 0.96 -14.35
CA PRO A 375 -11.91 1.96 -13.49
C PRO A 375 -10.43 2.21 -13.81
N ALA A 376 -9.71 1.22 -14.35
CA ALA A 376 -8.33 1.39 -14.82
C ALA A 376 -8.22 2.33 -16.05
N ILE A 377 -9.22 2.35 -16.94
CA ILE A 377 -9.30 3.32 -18.06
C ILE A 377 -9.54 4.73 -17.49
N VAL A 378 -10.50 4.87 -16.58
CA VAL A 378 -10.82 6.14 -15.91
C VAL A 378 -9.59 6.72 -15.20
N LYS A 379 -8.85 5.87 -14.46
CA LYS A 379 -7.59 6.24 -13.80
C LYS A 379 -6.55 6.78 -14.79
N CYS A 380 -6.39 6.16 -15.96
CA CYS A 380 -5.43 6.64 -16.97
C CYS A 380 -5.76 8.06 -17.45
N PHE A 381 -7.04 8.38 -17.66
CA PHE A 381 -7.44 9.73 -18.09
C PHE A 381 -7.24 10.79 -17.00
N MET A 382 -7.40 10.42 -15.73
CA MET A 382 -7.12 11.30 -14.59
C MET A 382 -5.62 11.51 -14.37
N GLU A 383 -4.79 10.49 -14.63
CA GLU A 383 -3.33 10.58 -14.60
C GLU A 383 -2.80 11.44 -15.76
N TYR A 384 -3.38 11.34 -16.96
CA TYR A 384 -3.05 12.25 -18.05
C TYR A 384 -3.42 13.70 -17.72
N GLU A 385 -4.57 13.95 -17.08
CA GLU A 385 -5.01 15.29 -16.72
C GLU A 385 -4.09 15.97 -15.69
N SER A 386 -3.54 15.20 -14.74
CA SER A 386 -2.57 15.73 -13.76
C SER A 386 -1.19 15.99 -14.38
N LEU A 387 -0.77 15.18 -15.36
CA LEU A 387 0.47 15.38 -16.12
C LEU A 387 0.36 16.55 -17.12
N ALA A 388 -0.75 16.65 -17.87
CA ALA A 388 -0.93 17.57 -18.99
C ALA A 388 -1.47 18.95 -18.60
N GLY A 389 -1.93 19.13 -17.36
CA GLY A 389 -2.33 20.44 -16.83
C GLY A 389 -3.66 20.95 -17.39
N ALA A 390 -4.74 20.19 -17.17
CA ALA A 390 -6.11 20.49 -17.64
C ALA A 390 -6.30 20.42 -19.17
N ALA A 391 -5.70 19.42 -19.81
CA ALA A 391 -5.79 19.21 -21.26
C ALA A 391 -7.11 18.55 -21.71
N LEU A 392 -7.77 17.78 -20.83
CA LEU A 392 -9.11 17.23 -21.06
C LEU A 392 -10.20 18.10 -20.42
N GLY A 393 -9.90 18.72 -19.28
CA GLY A 393 -10.69 19.76 -18.64
C GLY A 393 -12.17 19.38 -18.42
N SER A 394 -13.07 20.21 -18.97
CA SER A 394 -14.52 19.99 -18.87
C SER A 394 -14.99 18.65 -19.43
N ASP A 395 -14.29 18.11 -20.44
CA ASP A 395 -14.72 16.89 -21.10
C ASP A 395 -14.40 15.67 -20.24
N LEU A 396 -13.30 15.68 -19.48
CA LEU A 396 -13.04 14.66 -18.44
C LEU A 396 -14.12 14.69 -17.36
N ILE A 397 -14.54 15.88 -16.90
CA ILE A 397 -15.63 15.98 -15.91
C ILE A 397 -16.96 15.47 -16.50
N GLY A 398 -17.26 15.78 -17.76
CA GLY A 398 -18.41 15.25 -18.48
C GLY A 398 -18.36 13.73 -18.65
N TYR A 399 -17.18 13.16 -18.92
CA TYR A 399 -16.92 11.72 -19.01
C TYR A 399 -17.12 11.02 -17.66
N LEU A 400 -16.59 11.59 -16.57
CA LEU A 400 -16.73 11.04 -15.21
C LEU A 400 -18.19 11.03 -14.75
N ILE A 401 -18.92 12.14 -14.93
CA ILE A 401 -20.35 12.22 -14.58
C ILE A 401 -21.17 11.23 -15.40
N ARG A 402 -20.85 11.05 -16.70
CA ARG A 402 -21.53 10.06 -17.57
C ARG A 402 -21.20 8.62 -17.17
N SER A 403 -19.95 8.32 -16.84
CA SER A 403 -19.49 6.99 -16.39
C SER A 403 -20.18 6.57 -15.09
N LEU A 404 -20.25 7.48 -14.11
CA LEU A 404 -20.99 7.26 -12.86
C LEU A 404 -22.49 7.07 -13.08
N TYR A 405 -23.08 7.80 -14.04
CA TYR A 405 -24.49 7.64 -14.40
C TYR A 405 -24.78 6.25 -15.00
N GLU A 406 -24.02 5.81 -16.00
CA GLU A 406 -24.23 4.48 -16.60
C GLU A 406 -23.95 3.33 -15.61
N ALA A 407 -22.95 3.47 -14.73
CA ALA A 407 -22.74 2.52 -13.62
C ALA A 407 -23.92 2.49 -12.61
N SER A 408 -24.61 3.61 -12.42
CA SER A 408 -25.79 3.67 -11.55
C SER A 408 -27.04 3.01 -12.18
N GLU A 409 -27.28 3.25 -13.47
CA GLU A 409 -28.35 2.58 -14.24
C GLU A 409 -28.10 1.07 -14.36
N SER A 410 -26.84 0.65 -14.56
CA SER A 410 -26.44 -0.76 -14.58
C SER A 410 -26.38 -1.41 -13.19
N LYS A 411 -26.63 -0.64 -12.10
CA LYS A 411 -26.55 -1.06 -10.68
C LYS A 411 -25.17 -1.60 -10.26
N GLY A 412 -24.11 -1.20 -10.95
CA GLY A 412 -22.74 -1.62 -10.68
C GLY A 412 -22.13 -0.92 -9.47
N ARG A 413 -22.62 -1.23 -8.25
CA ARG A 413 -22.22 -0.55 -7.00
C ARG A 413 -20.69 -0.49 -6.83
N GLU A 414 -19.99 -1.61 -6.99
CA GLU A 414 -18.53 -1.70 -6.91
C GLU A 414 -17.82 -0.72 -7.86
N ARG A 415 -18.36 -0.54 -9.08
CA ARG A 415 -17.81 0.41 -10.06
C ARG A 415 -18.08 1.85 -9.67
N MET A 416 -19.25 2.16 -9.12
CA MET A 416 -19.55 3.50 -8.59
C MET A 416 -18.62 3.85 -7.42
N GLU A 417 -18.41 2.91 -6.49
CA GLU A 417 -17.52 3.07 -5.35
C GLU A 417 -16.05 3.23 -5.80
N ALA A 418 -15.61 2.44 -6.79
CA ALA A 418 -14.30 2.59 -7.41
C ALA A 418 -14.11 3.95 -8.12
N TYR A 419 -15.10 4.43 -8.89
CA TYR A 419 -15.03 5.75 -9.53
C TYR A 419 -14.98 6.88 -8.48
N TYR A 420 -15.82 6.82 -7.43
CA TYR A 420 -15.79 7.83 -6.37
C TYR A 420 -14.46 7.81 -5.60
N ALA A 421 -13.87 6.64 -5.34
CA ALA A 421 -12.56 6.54 -4.70
C ALA A 421 -11.42 7.11 -5.59
N LEU A 422 -11.48 6.91 -6.90
CA LEU A 422 -10.55 7.55 -7.85
C LEU A 422 -10.71 9.08 -7.85
N ILE A 423 -11.95 9.58 -7.89
CA ILE A 423 -12.29 11.01 -7.90
C ILE A 423 -11.84 11.69 -6.60
N GLU A 424 -12.19 11.15 -5.42
CA GLU A 424 -11.74 11.69 -4.12
C GLU A 424 -10.21 11.67 -3.98
N GLY A 425 -9.52 10.68 -4.58
CA GLY A 425 -8.06 10.55 -4.53
C GLY A 425 -7.28 11.51 -5.43
N SER A 426 -7.93 12.47 -6.08
CA SER A 426 -7.34 13.38 -7.08
C SER A 426 -7.77 14.83 -6.84
N ASP A 427 -6.96 15.61 -6.12
CA ASP A 427 -7.27 17.01 -5.76
C ASP A 427 -7.62 17.89 -6.97
N ASN A 428 -6.95 17.66 -8.11
CA ASN A 428 -7.15 18.40 -9.35
C ASN A 428 -8.47 18.07 -10.08
N VAL A 429 -9.06 16.89 -9.83
CA VAL A 429 -10.31 16.44 -10.48
C VAL A 429 -11.51 16.49 -9.52
N SER A 430 -11.31 16.12 -8.25
CA SER A 430 -12.33 16.03 -7.21
C SER A 430 -13.20 17.28 -7.13
N LYS A 431 -12.58 18.45 -6.87
CA LYS A 431 -13.34 19.69 -6.69
C LYS A 431 -14.08 20.14 -7.96
N PRO A 432 -13.46 20.21 -9.15
CA PRO A 432 -14.18 20.49 -10.40
C PRO A 432 -15.31 19.50 -10.69
N PHE A 433 -15.12 18.21 -10.38
CA PHE A 433 -16.15 17.18 -10.53
C PHE A 433 -17.37 17.46 -9.65
N PHE A 434 -17.17 17.59 -8.34
CA PHE A 434 -18.29 17.79 -7.41
C PHE A 434 -18.95 19.18 -7.59
N ASP A 435 -18.18 20.25 -7.84
CA ASP A 435 -18.77 21.56 -8.17
C ASP A 435 -19.64 21.51 -9.44
N THR A 436 -19.31 20.65 -10.41
CA THR A 436 -20.12 20.44 -11.62
C THR A 436 -21.34 19.58 -11.33
N LEU A 437 -21.20 18.46 -10.60
CA LEU A 437 -22.28 17.55 -10.26
C LEU A 437 -23.36 18.19 -9.35
N LEU A 438 -22.95 19.11 -8.47
CA LEU A 438 -23.85 19.84 -7.56
C LEU A 438 -24.62 20.99 -8.26
N ARG A 439 -24.09 21.50 -9.38
CA ARG A 439 -24.77 22.50 -10.24
C ARG A 439 -25.60 21.85 -11.35
N GLY A 440 -25.23 20.65 -11.79
CA GLY A 440 -25.92 19.89 -12.83
C GLY A 440 -27.20 19.18 -12.35
N GLY A 441 -28.03 18.74 -13.30
CA GLY A 441 -29.32 18.11 -13.03
C GLY A 441 -29.27 16.70 -12.41
N LYS A 442 -28.09 16.13 -12.15
CA LYS A 442 -27.89 14.76 -11.65
C LYS A 442 -27.48 14.66 -10.17
N THR A 443 -27.49 15.76 -9.42
CA THR A 443 -27.19 15.78 -7.97
C THR A 443 -28.01 14.75 -7.18
N VAL A 444 -29.33 14.67 -7.45
CA VAL A 444 -30.26 13.83 -6.67
C VAL A 444 -30.04 12.33 -6.93
N GLU A 445 -29.60 11.98 -8.13
CA GLU A 445 -29.43 10.59 -8.56
C GLU A 445 -28.05 10.02 -8.17
N LEU A 446 -27.01 10.86 -8.20
CA LEU A 446 -25.62 10.40 -7.99
C LEU A 446 -25.05 10.83 -6.64
N PHE A 447 -25.19 12.09 -6.25
CA PHE A 447 -24.50 12.65 -5.08
C PHE A 447 -25.22 12.36 -3.75
N PHE A 448 -26.55 12.50 -3.68
CA PHE A 448 -27.27 12.26 -2.42
C PHE A 448 -27.31 10.78 -1.97
N PRO A 449 -27.38 9.77 -2.86
CA PRO A 449 -27.21 8.38 -2.44
C PRO A 449 -25.80 8.11 -1.89
N TYR A 450 -24.78 8.67 -2.54
CA TYR A 450 -23.38 8.57 -2.12
C TYR A 450 -23.12 9.21 -0.74
N MET A 451 -23.57 10.46 -0.53
CA MET A 451 -23.45 11.10 0.79
C MET A 451 -24.27 10.40 1.88
N ARG A 452 -25.41 9.81 1.54
CA ARG A 452 -26.19 8.98 2.46
C ARG A 452 -25.40 7.75 2.91
N GLN A 453 -24.72 7.06 1.99
CA GLN A 453 -23.83 5.95 2.33
C GLN A 453 -22.67 6.40 3.24
N LYS A 454 -21.95 7.47 2.88
CA LYS A 454 -20.86 8.03 3.71
C LYS A 454 -21.32 8.38 5.13
N PHE A 455 -22.50 8.99 5.30
CA PHE A 455 -23.08 9.28 6.63
C PHE A 455 -23.57 8.00 7.37
N GLN A 456 -23.98 6.96 6.65
CA GLN A 456 -24.35 5.67 7.24
C GLN A 456 -23.13 4.90 7.76
N GLU A 457 -21.99 4.96 7.06
CA GLU A 457 -20.72 4.32 7.43
C GLU A 457 -20.08 4.93 8.68
N ILE A 458 -20.31 6.22 8.97
CA ILE A 458 -19.82 6.89 10.18
C ILE A 458 -20.46 6.30 11.45
N VAL A 459 -19.66 5.95 12.45
CA VAL A 459 -20.16 5.39 13.72
C VAL A 459 -20.65 6.49 14.70
N ARG A 460 -19.91 7.59 14.84
CA ARG A 460 -20.10 8.57 15.94
C ARG A 460 -20.72 9.87 15.43
N ALA A 461 -21.60 10.47 16.25
CA ALA A 461 -22.34 11.68 15.90
C ALA A 461 -21.44 12.90 15.61
N GLU A 462 -20.37 13.13 16.38
CA GLU A 462 -19.41 14.23 16.13
C GLU A 462 -18.66 14.08 14.79
N ASP A 463 -18.40 12.85 14.35
CA ASP A 463 -17.65 12.58 13.12
C ASP A 463 -18.52 12.84 11.88
N LEU A 464 -19.85 12.71 12.02
CA LEU A 464 -20.82 13.12 10.99
C LEU A 464 -20.82 14.64 10.83
N VAL A 465 -20.76 15.40 11.92
CA VAL A 465 -20.66 16.88 11.88
C VAL A 465 -19.37 17.33 11.22
N LYS A 466 -18.23 16.70 11.55
CA LYS A 466 -16.94 16.95 10.87
C LYS A 466 -17.04 16.71 9.35
N LEU A 467 -17.61 15.58 8.93
CA LEU A 467 -17.77 15.28 7.50
C LEU A 467 -18.72 16.28 6.83
N ALA A 468 -19.86 16.59 7.44
CA ALA A 468 -20.84 17.53 6.90
C ALA A 468 -20.22 18.93 6.71
N HIS A 469 -19.48 19.43 7.70
CA HIS A 469 -18.75 20.70 7.64
C HIS A 469 -17.67 20.69 6.54
N HIS A 470 -16.89 19.60 6.43
CA HIS A 470 -15.85 19.46 5.40
C HIS A 470 -16.43 19.56 3.97
N TRP A 471 -17.54 18.86 3.71
CA TRP A 471 -18.22 18.93 2.43
C TRP A 471 -18.82 20.32 2.16
N SER A 472 -19.45 20.96 3.15
CA SER A 472 -20.05 22.30 2.96
C SER A 472 -19.01 23.42 2.86
N SER A 473 -17.83 23.31 3.47
CA SER A 473 -16.75 24.30 3.32
C SER A 473 -16.04 24.17 1.97
N GLN A 474 -15.84 22.94 1.47
CA GLN A 474 -15.32 22.72 0.11
C GLN A 474 -16.31 23.10 -0.98
N HIS A 475 -17.60 22.82 -0.78
CA HIS A 475 -18.70 23.04 -1.72
C HIS A 475 -19.88 23.80 -1.09
N PRO A 476 -19.79 25.14 -0.91
CA PRO A 476 -20.83 25.96 -0.29
C PRO A 476 -22.23 25.87 -0.92
N VAL A 477 -22.32 25.43 -2.18
CA VAL A 477 -23.59 25.14 -2.87
C VAL A 477 -24.46 24.13 -2.10
N LEU A 478 -23.86 23.24 -1.31
CA LEU A 478 -24.57 22.28 -0.46
C LEU A 478 -25.45 22.93 0.61
N LEU A 479 -25.00 24.05 1.17
CA LEU A 479 -25.76 24.78 2.21
C LEU A 479 -27.10 25.32 1.66
N SER A 480 -27.17 25.58 0.36
CA SER A 480 -28.40 26.03 -0.32
C SER A 480 -29.38 24.91 -0.71
N LYS A 481 -29.02 23.63 -0.48
CA LYS A 481 -29.86 22.46 -0.82
C LYS A 481 -30.46 21.87 0.46
N SER A 482 -31.77 22.01 0.65
CA SER A 482 -32.47 21.47 1.84
C SER A 482 -32.31 19.96 1.97
N GLU A 483 -32.21 19.22 0.86
CA GLU A 483 -32.01 17.77 0.90
C GLU A 483 -30.66 17.36 1.50
N PHE A 484 -29.65 18.24 1.46
CA PHE A 484 -28.36 18.01 2.15
C PHE A 484 -28.50 18.25 3.65
N THR A 485 -29.11 19.37 4.05
CA THR A 485 -29.21 19.74 5.47
C THR A 485 -30.18 18.85 6.24
N GLU A 486 -31.29 18.44 5.61
CA GLU A 486 -32.22 17.43 6.12
C GLU A 486 -31.57 16.04 6.20
N LEU A 487 -30.75 15.64 5.21
CA LEU A 487 -30.03 14.37 5.26
C LEU A 487 -29.03 14.34 6.41
N ALA A 488 -28.24 15.41 6.59
CA ALA A 488 -27.27 15.51 7.67
C ALA A 488 -27.96 15.51 9.05
N ALA A 489 -28.98 16.34 9.25
CA ALA A 489 -29.73 16.39 10.52
C ALA A 489 -30.49 15.08 10.82
N GLY A 490 -31.06 14.43 9.79
CA GLY A 490 -31.75 13.16 9.93
C GLY A 490 -30.80 12.00 10.27
N GLN A 491 -29.63 11.93 9.64
CA GLN A 491 -28.61 10.94 10.01
C GLN A 491 -27.99 11.24 11.38
N LEU A 492 -27.79 12.50 11.74
CA LEU A 492 -27.33 12.89 13.09
C LEU A 492 -28.26 12.35 14.18
N ALA A 493 -29.58 12.56 14.05
CA ALA A 493 -30.57 12.01 14.97
C ALA A 493 -30.56 10.47 15.02
N GLU A 494 -30.35 9.81 13.87
CA GLU A 494 -30.25 8.34 13.79
C GLU A 494 -29.04 7.79 14.56
N LYS A 495 -27.89 8.48 14.50
CA LYS A 495 -26.69 8.10 15.26
C LYS A 495 -26.90 8.34 16.77
N LEU A 496 -27.48 9.47 17.16
CA LEU A 496 -27.78 9.79 18.56
C LEU A 496 -28.77 8.81 19.20
N ARG A 497 -29.75 8.29 18.45
CA ARG A 497 -30.70 7.25 18.90
C ARG A 497 -30.01 5.93 19.25
N HIS A 498 -28.90 5.61 18.60
CA HIS A 498 -28.16 4.36 18.77
C HIS A 498 -26.95 4.47 19.71
N ASP A 499 -26.66 5.66 20.26
CA ASP A 499 -25.56 5.85 21.20
C ASP A 499 -25.88 5.28 22.60
N VAL A 500 -24.84 4.87 23.32
CA VAL A 500 -24.92 4.30 24.67
C VAL A 500 -25.00 5.39 25.74
N ASP A 501 -24.47 6.59 25.47
CA ASP A 501 -24.67 7.78 26.29
C ASP A 501 -25.06 8.99 25.41
N PRO A 502 -26.33 9.09 24.98
CA PRO A 502 -26.76 10.10 24.03
C PRO A 502 -26.61 11.55 24.52
N VAL A 503 -26.49 11.77 25.84
CA VAL A 503 -26.22 13.11 26.39
C VAL A 503 -24.77 13.51 26.16
N SER A 504 -23.84 12.59 26.45
CA SER A 504 -22.42 12.77 26.12
C SER A 504 -22.22 12.97 24.62
N ALA A 505 -22.92 12.21 23.78
CA ALA A 505 -22.87 12.32 22.33
C ALA A 505 -23.39 13.67 21.80
N VAL A 506 -24.49 14.21 22.37
CA VAL A 506 -24.98 15.55 22.01
C VAL A 506 -24.03 16.65 22.45
N ASN A 507 -23.49 16.58 23.66
CA ASN A 507 -22.50 17.57 24.12
C ASN A 507 -21.23 17.55 23.24
N ALA A 508 -20.74 16.36 22.87
CA ALA A 508 -19.62 16.23 21.93
C ALA A 508 -19.93 16.81 20.53
N VAL A 509 -21.19 16.74 20.07
CA VAL A 509 -21.66 17.36 18.82
C VAL A 509 -21.68 18.89 18.92
N LEU A 510 -22.19 19.45 20.02
CA LEU A 510 -22.21 20.90 20.25
C LEU A 510 -20.78 21.45 20.37
N ASP A 511 -19.95 20.84 21.21
CA ASP A 511 -18.53 21.17 21.35
C ASP A 511 -17.78 21.09 20.00
N MET A 512 -18.19 20.20 19.09
CA MET A 512 -17.57 20.06 17.77
C MET A 512 -18.02 21.15 16.79
N ALA A 513 -19.30 21.53 16.80
CA ALA A 513 -19.81 22.64 16.00
C ALA A 513 -19.14 23.97 16.39
N ASP A 514 -19.06 24.26 17.70
CA ASP A 514 -18.38 25.45 18.23
C ASP A 514 -16.88 25.48 17.87
N ARG A 515 -16.20 24.33 17.92
CA ARG A 515 -14.78 24.22 17.50
C ARG A 515 -14.59 24.50 16.02
N LEU A 516 -15.39 23.89 15.14
CA LEU A 516 -15.30 24.10 13.69
C LEU A 516 -15.50 25.57 13.31
N LEU A 517 -16.51 26.23 13.90
CA LEU A 517 -16.77 27.65 13.71
C LEU A 517 -15.66 28.58 14.25
N ALA A 518 -14.87 28.11 15.22
CA ALA A 518 -13.73 28.85 15.77
C ALA A 518 -12.41 28.63 14.99
N GLU A 519 -12.25 27.49 14.30
CA GLU A 519 -10.99 27.08 13.67
C GLU A 519 -10.73 27.73 12.29
N GLU A 520 -11.76 28.22 11.56
CA GLU A 520 -11.60 28.70 10.17
C GLU A 520 -10.73 29.97 10.01
N GLY A 521 -10.37 30.67 11.09
CA GLY A 521 -9.49 31.86 11.07
C GLY A 521 -10.08 33.10 10.34
N ARG A 522 -11.32 32.98 9.87
CA ARG A 522 -12.18 33.99 9.26
C ARG A 522 -13.59 33.77 9.82
N PRO A 523 -14.48 34.79 9.83
CA PRO A 523 -15.88 34.53 10.14
C PRO A 523 -16.48 33.58 9.08
N ALA A 524 -17.10 32.50 9.55
CA ALA A 524 -17.86 31.58 8.71
C ALA A 524 -19.00 32.30 7.97
N SER A 525 -19.48 31.75 6.85
CA SER A 525 -20.59 32.33 6.11
C SER A 525 -21.91 32.25 6.90
N GLU A 526 -22.84 33.16 6.62
CA GLU A 526 -24.19 33.15 7.20
C GLU A 526 -24.90 31.79 6.98
N ASP A 527 -24.76 31.22 5.77
CA ASP A 527 -25.28 29.89 5.44
C ASP A 527 -24.63 28.76 6.27
N MET A 528 -23.33 28.85 6.58
CA MET A 528 -22.62 27.84 7.39
C MET A 528 -23.02 27.97 8.87
N LEU A 529 -23.16 29.20 9.38
CA LEU A 529 -23.65 29.46 10.74
C LEU A 529 -25.07 28.90 10.91
N LEU A 530 -25.97 29.17 9.98
CA LEU A 530 -27.33 28.63 9.97
C LEU A 530 -27.36 27.09 9.89
N PHE A 531 -26.44 26.48 9.14
CA PHE A 531 -26.34 25.02 9.06
C PHE A 531 -25.79 24.38 10.34
N MET A 532 -24.75 24.97 10.96
CA MET A 532 -24.24 24.50 12.25
C MET A 532 -25.26 24.73 13.39
N GLU A 533 -26.02 25.82 13.34
CA GLU A 533 -27.18 26.05 14.22
C GLU A 533 -28.26 24.99 13.98
N GLN A 534 -28.59 24.65 12.72
CA GLN A 534 -29.57 23.60 12.39
C GLN A 534 -29.16 22.22 12.92
N LEU A 535 -27.88 21.84 12.82
CA LEU A 535 -27.37 20.58 13.37
C LEU A 535 -27.38 20.58 14.91
N SER A 536 -26.95 21.67 15.53
CA SER A 536 -26.97 21.86 16.98
C SER A 536 -28.39 21.85 17.55
N TYR A 537 -29.32 22.50 16.86
CA TYR A 537 -30.75 22.46 17.14
C TYR A 537 -31.30 21.03 17.01
N ALA A 538 -30.97 20.30 15.94
CA ALA A 538 -31.42 18.91 15.77
C ALA A 538 -30.93 17.97 16.90
N ALA A 539 -29.67 18.14 17.34
CA ALA A 539 -29.12 17.41 18.48
C ALA A 539 -29.85 17.75 19.80
N ASN A 540 -30.18 19.02 20.02
CA ASN A 540 -30.98 19.45 21.17
C ASN A 540 -32.44 18.94 21.10
N VAL A 541 -33.08 18.95 19.91
CA VAL A 541 -34.42 18.37 19.67
C VAL A 541 -34.47 16.93 20.13
N PHE A 542 -33.49 16.11 19.71
CA PHE A 542 -33.38 14.72 20.11
C PHE A 542 -33.39 14.56 21.66
N LEU A 543 -32.71 15.44 22.41
CA LEU A 543 -32.72 15.41 23.88
C LEU A 543 -34.08 15.73 24.52
N LEU A 544 -34.98 16.47 23.87
CA LEU A 544 -36.36 16.67 24.35
C LEU A 544 -37.34 15.61 23.86
N THR A 545 -37.15 15.05 22.66
CA THR A 545 -38.15 14.18 22.02
C THR A 545 -37.89 12.68 22.23
N GLU A 546 -36.64 12.26 22.36
CA GLU A 546 -36.26 10.83 22.35
C GLU A 546 -35.43 10.38 23.57
N LEU A 547 -34.87 11.30 24.37
CA LEU A 547 -34.06 10.95 25.54
C LEU A 547 -34.84 10.15 26.59
N ASN A 548 -34.35 8.95 26.90
CA ASN A 548 -34.91 8.12 27.97
C ASN A 548 -34.46 8.60 29.36
N LEU A 549 -35.17 9.61 29.88
CA LEU A 549 -34.99 10.17 31.24
C LEU A 549 -35.01 9.12 32.36
N GLU A 550 -35.63 7.95 32.13
CA GLU A 550 -35.72 6.88 33.13
C GLU A 550 -34.45 6.01 33.20
N GLN A 551 -33.54 6.17 32.23
CA GLN A 551 -32.23 5.52 32.18
C GLN A 551 -31.06 6.51 32.34
N THR A 552 -31.25 7.80 32.03
CA THR A 552 -30.22 8.85 32.19
C THR A 552 -29.70 8.94 33.64
N ARG A 553 -28.37 9.15 33.79
CA ARG A 553 -27.69 9.40 35.07
C ARG A 553 -27.81 10.89 35.46
N GLN A 554 -27.79 11.20 36.76
CA GLN A 554 -27.88 12.57 37.25
C GLN A 554 -26.74 13.45 36.72
N GLU A 555 -25.51 12.94 36.74
CA GLU A 555 -24.30 13.66 36.30
C GLU A 555 -24.41 14.11 34.84
N ALA A 556 -24.69 13.17 33.93
CA ALA A 556 -24.92 13.46 32.52
C ALA A 556 -26.11 14.41 32.32
N PHE A 557 -27.25 14.17 33.00
CA PHE A 557 -28.42 15.03 32.88
C PHE A 557 -28.15 16.50 33.25
N LEU A 558 -27.32 16.75 34.27
CA LEU A 558 -26.94 18.11 34.68
C LEU A 558 -25.95 18.79 33.71
N GLN A 559 -25.38 18.06 32.75
CA GLN A 559 -24.55 18.59 31.67
C GLN A 559 -25.36 19.03 30.44
N ILE A 560 -26.70 18.90 30.43
CA ILE A 560 -27.55 19.38 29.33
C ILE A 560 -27.66 20.91 29.42
N GLY A 561 -26.77 21.62 28.69
CA GLY A 561 -26.59 23.07 28.81
C GLY A 561 -27.86 23.89 28.61
N PHE A 562 -28.70 23.55 27.62
CA PHE A 562 -29.90 24.33 27.30
C PHE A 562 -30.94 24.40 28.43
N LEU A 563 -30.92 23.47 29.40
CA LEU A 563 -31.84 23.49 30.55
C LEU A 563 -31.58 24.68 31.50
N ALA A 564 -30.42 25.34 31.38
CA ALA A 564 -30.13 26.61 32.06
C ALA A 564 -30.97 27.81 31.52
N HIS A 565 -31.65 27.65 30.38
CA HIS A 565 -32.43 28.70 29.71
C HIS A 565 -33.94 28.38 29.68
N PRO A 566 -34.62 28.31 30.84
CA PRO A 566 -35.98 27.78 30.97
C PRO A 566 -37.07 28.56 30.22
N GLY A 567 -36.81 29.80 29.78
CA GLY A 567 -37.73 30.57 28.94
C GLY A 567 -37.75 30.05 27.51
N GLU A 568 -36.58 29.99 26.87
CA GLU A 568 -36.38 29.51 25.50
C GLU A 568 -36.87 28.08 25.34
N VAL A 569 -36.51 27.19 26.28
CA VAL A 569 -36.94 25.78 26.28
C VAL A 569 -38.47 25.63 26.32
N ARG A 570 -39.19 26.50 27.05
CA ARG A 570 -40.65 26.47 27.13
C ARG A 570 -41.31 26.99 25.85
N GLU A 571 -40.80 28.07 25.27
CA GLU A 571 -41.31 28.59 24.00
C GLU A 571 -41.08 27.57 22.86
N TRP A 572 -39.89 26.99 22.83
CA TRP A 572 -39.49 26.00 21.84
C TRP A 572 -40.28 24.69 21.97
N ALA A 573 -40.36 24.08 23.16
CA ALA A 573 -41.14 22.87 23.39
C ALA A 573 -42.64 23.09 23.11
N GLY A 574 -43.16 24.32 23.29
CA GLY A 574 -44.52 24.72 22.93
C GLY A 574 -44.89 24.51 21.46
N ARG A 575 -43.89 24.36 20.57
CA ARG A 575 -44.07 24.08 19.13
C ARG A 575 -44.35 22.59 18.83
N TYR A 576 -44.16 21.71 19.82
CA TYR A 576 -44.26 20.25 19.70
C TYR A 576 -45.50 19.69 20.43
N PRO A 577 -45.89 18.41 20.21
CA PRO A 577 -47.04 17.80 20.88
C PRO A 577 -46.96 17.84 22.42
N PRO A 578 -48.10 17.76 23.14
CA PRO A 578 -48.12 17.88 24.61
C PRO A 578 -47.20 16.93 25.38
N GLN A 579 -46.86 15.77 24.82
CA GLN A 579 -45.90 14.81 25.42
C GLN A 579 -44.46 15.36 25.49
N VAL A 580 -44.05 16.17 24.50
CA VAL A 580 -42.74 16.83 24.45
C VAL A 580 -42.72 18.01 25.42
N GLN A 581 -43.78 18.83 25.42
CA GLN A 581 -43.98 19.90 26.41
C GLN A 581 -43.91 19.35 27.84
N SER A 582 -44.57 18.21 28.08
CA SER A 582 -44.59 17.53 29.37
C SER A 582 -43.21 17.02 29.79
N THR A 583 -42.47 16.44 28.85
CA THR A 583 -41.09 15.98 29.09
C THR A 583 -40.15 17.15 29.36
N ALA A 584 -40.24 18.25 28.59
CA ALA A 584 -39.48 19.47 28.82
C ALA A 584 -39.77 20.11 30.20
N ASN A 585 -41.03 20.16 30.62
CA ASN A 585 -41.40 20.64 31.96
C ASN A 585 -40.76 19.81 33.07
N VAL A 586 -40.81 18.47 32.96
CA VAL A 586 -40.15 17.55 33.90
C VAL A 586 -38.62 17.75 33.88
N MET A 587 -38.01 17.96 32.71
CA MET A 587 -36.56 18.19 32.59
C MET A 587 -36.13 19.50 33.25
N LEU A 588 -36.82 20.61 33.00
CA LEU A 588 -36.51 21.91 33.62
C LEU A 588 -36.66 21.87 35.15
N SER A 589 -37.72 21.22 35.65
CA SER A 589 -37.91 21.03 37.09
C SER A 589 -36.89 20.06 37.71
N ALA A 590 -36.49 19.00 37.01
CA ALA A 590 -35.42 18.11 37.45
C ALA A 590 -34.06 18.82 37.48
N TYR A 591 -33.76 19.65 36.49
CA TYR A 591 -32.53 20.44 36.43
C TYR A 591 -32.44 21.36 37.64
N ARG A 592 -33.45 22.23 37.88
CA ARG A 592 -33.52 23.08 39.07
C ARG A 592 -33.40 22.28 40.38
N TRP A 593 -34.13 21.18 40.52
CA TRP A 593 -34.12 20.38 41.74
C TRP A 593 -32.76 19.74 42.09
N PHE A 594 -31.88 19.53 41.10
CA PHE A 594 -30.55 18.94 41.32
C PHE A 594 -29.37 19.90 41.09
N HIS A 595 -29.60 21.04 40.43
CA HIS A 595 -28.64 22.13 40.24
C HIS A 595 -28.69 23.17 41.37
N ASP A 596 -29.88 23.65 41.76
CA ASP A 596 -30.04 24.74 42.73
C ASP A 596 -29.52 24.29 44.11
N ALA A 597 -28.85 25.17 44.86
CA ALA A 597 -28.16 24.79 46.10
C ALA A 597 -29.12 24.34 47.22
N GLU A 598 -30.21 25.09 47.43
CA GLU A 598 -31.31 24.79 48.36
C GLU A 598 -32.65 24.85 47.61
N PRO A 599 -33.07 23.79 46.91
CA PRO A 599 -34.34 23.78 46.19
C PRO A 599 -35.53 23.77 47.16
N ASP A 600 -36.61 24.45 46.79
CA ASP A 600 -37.85 24.53 47.56
C ASP A 600 -39.06 23.98 46.78
N GLU A 601 -40.28 24.34 47.17
CA GLU A 601 -41.51 23.85 46.51
C GLU A 601 -41.73 24.45 45.11
N SER A 602 -41.06 25.55 44.76
CA SER A 602 -41.21 26.23 43.45
C SER A 602 -40.66 25.44 42.25
N ILE A 603 -40.00 24.31 42.50
CA ILE A 603 -39.63 23.34 41.44
C ILE A 603 -40.85 22.64 40.84
N PHE A 604 -41.99 22.62 41.56
CA PHE A 604 -43.23 22.00 41.12
C PHE A 604 -44.19 22.97 40.39
N ASP A 605 -43.85 24.26 40.33
CA ASP A 605 -44.71 25.31 39.78
C ASP A 605 -45.04 25.07 38.29
N GLY A 606 -46.32 24.83 38.01
CA GLY A 606 -46.85 24.58 36.67
C GLY A 606 -46.83 23.10 36.23
N LEU A 607 -46.39 22.16 37.08
CA LEU A 607 -46.47 20.73 36.78
C LEU A 607 -47.88 20.17 37.03
N SER A 608 -48.35 19.34 36.12
CA SER A 608 -49.51 18.46 36.32
C SER A 608 -49.17 17.30 37.29
N PRO A 609 -50.17 16.61 37.87
CA PRO A 609 -49.93 15.52 38.80
C PRO A 609 -49.07 14.38 38.23
N ALA A 610 -49.23 14.05 36.94
CA ALA A 610 -48.44 13.01 36.29
C ALA A 610 -46.97 13.41 36.08
N GLU A 611 -46.70 14.68 35.82
CA GLU A 611 -45.35 15.23 35.71
C GLU A 611 -44.67 15.30 37.07
N LEU A 612 -45.40 15.69 38.12
CA LEU A 612 -44.94 15.66 39.50
C LEU A 612 -44.59 14.22 39.94
N ASP A 613 -45.45 13.23 39.65
CA ASP A 613 -45.16 11.82 39.92
C ASP A 613 -43.91 11.33 39.17
N ARG A 614 -43.79 11.63 37.87
CA ARG A 614 -42.62 11.26 37.04
C ARG A 614 -41.33 11.90 37.55
N LEU A 615 -41.37 13.20 37.85
CA LEU A 615 -40.27 13.95 38.45
C LEU A 615 -39.85 13.34 39.78
N GLN A 616 -40.78 13.06 40.69
CA GLN A 616 -40.46 12.48 41.99
C GLN A 616 -39.95 11.04 41.87
N GLN A 617 -40.39 10.26 40.89
CA GLN A 617 -39.79 8.94 40.60
C GLN A 617 -38.34 9.07 40.09
N LEU A 618 -38.08 10.02 39.18
CA LEU A 618 -36.73 10.35 38.68
C LEU A 618 -35.79 10.77 39.81
N GLY A 619 -36.18 11.75 40.62
CA GLY A 619 -35.40 12.23 41.75
C GLY A 619 -35.20 11.17 42.85
N ARG A 620 -36.20 10.31 43.10
CA ARG A 620 -36.03 9.13 43.95
C ARG A 620 -34.96 8.19 43.37
N ARG A 621 -34.98 7.89 42.06
CA ARG A 621 -33.95 7.01 41.44
C ARG A 621 -32.54 7.57 41.60
N TRP A 622 -32.32 8.84 41.27
CA TRP A 622 -30.99 9.45 41.36
C TRP A 622 -30.45 9.48 42.80
N MET A 623 -31.28 9.83 43.79
CA MET A 623 -30.87 9.85 45.19
C MET A 623 -30.65 8.46 45.82
N GLN A 624 -30.85 7.33 45.14
CA GLN A 624 -30.72 5.99 45.76
C GLN A 624 -29.31 5.65 46.28
N LYS A 625 -28.25 6.23 45.70
CA LYS A 625 -26.87 5.89 46.05
C LYS A 625 -26.28 6.80 47.13
N ASP A 626 -26.63 8.08 47.11
CA ASP A 626 -26.05 9.12 47.96
C ASP A 626 -27.01 9.62 49.04
N LEU A 627 -27.59 8.69 49.81
CA LEU A 627 -28.44 9.03 50.95
C LEU A 627 -27.62 9.39 52.18
N GLY A 628 -27.23 10.67 52.27
CA GLY A 628 -26.58 11.27 53.44
C GLY A 628 -27.18 12.62 53.84
N PRO A 629 -26.67 13.25 54.93
CA PRO A 629 -27.24 14.47 55.50
C PRO A 629 -27.37 15.68 54.57
N SER A 630 -26.52 15.78 53.54
CA SER A 630 -26.58 16.77 52.46
C SER A 630 -27.84 16.63 51.60
N CYS A 631 -28.27 15.39 51.33
CA CYS A 631 -29.38 15.10 50.43
C CYS A 631 -30.74 15.12 51.12
N PHE A 632 -30.79 15.18 52.46
CA PHE A 632 -32.04 15.12 53.22
C PHE A 632 -33.04 16.22 52.84
N GLY A 633 -32.59 17.45 52.54
CA GLY A 633 -33.47 18.52 52.06
C GLY A 633 -34.18 18.17 50.75
N ARG A 634 -33.42 17.74 49.75
CA ARG A 634 -33.95 17.33 48.42
C ARG A 634 -34.87 16.11 48.53
N LEU A 635 -34.51 15.15 49.39
CA LEU A 635 -35.29 13.92 49.60
C LEU A 635 -36.71 14.17 50.11
N VAL A 636 -36.93 15.23 50.91
CA VAL A 636 -38.27 15.56 51.43
C VAL A 636 -39.23 15.97 50.30
N LEU A 637 -38.73 16.71 49.31
CA LEU A 637 -39.51 17.13 48.14
C LEU A 637 -39.97 15.92 47.30
N ALA A 638 -39.20 14.83 47.32
CA ALA A 638 -39.49 13.58 46.59
C ALA A 638 -40.70 12.77 47.12
N PHE A 639 -41.37 13.26 48.16
CA PHE A 639 -42.54 12.65 48.79
C PHE A 639 -43.65 13.67 49.09
N CYS A 640 -43.63 14.86 48.47
CA CYS A 640 -44.66 15.88 48.65
C CYS A 640 -45.83 15.65 47.67
N ARG A 641 -47.07 15.48 48.15
CA ARG A 641 -48.25 15.23 47.30
C ARG A 641 -48.85 16.48 46.65
N ASP A 642 -48.56 17.66 47.19
CA ASP A 642 -49.32 18.88 46.93
C ASP A 642 -48.44 20.09 47.29
N ALA A 643 -47.97 20.83 46.27
CA ALA A 643 -47.07 21.95 46.43
C ALA A 643 -47.70 23.12 47.21
N ASP A 644 -49.01 23.35 47.04
CA ASP A 644 -49.75 24.39 47.77
C ASP A 644 -49.93 24.07 49.27
N ARG A 645 -49.70 22.81 49.69
CA ARG A 645 -50.01 22.32 51.04
C ARG A 645 -48.87 21.65 51.80
N GLY A 646 -47.73 21.39 51.16
CA GLY A 646 -46.56 20.77 51.79
C GLY A 646 -46.84 19.40 52.41
N LEU A 647 -47.75 18.61 51.82
CA LEU A 647 -48.27 17.36 52.39
C LEU A 647 -47.35 16.17 52.04
N ILE A 648 -46.50 15.77 53.00
CA ILE A 648 -45.48 14.73 52.80
C ILE A 648 -45.97 13.32 53.18
N GLU A 649 -45.64 12.33 52.36
CA GLU A 649 -45.85 10.90 52.65
C GLU A 649 -44.83 10.34 53.66
N TYR A 650 -44.91 10.76 54.92
CA TYR A 650 -43.98 10.36 55.98
C TYR A 650 -43.72 8.85 56.10
N GLY A 651 -44.73 8.02 55.83
CA GLY A 651 -44.62 6.56 55.85
C GLY A 651 -43.83 5.99 54.68
N ALA A 652 -43.99 6.56 53.48
CA ALA A 652 -43.24 6.15 52.29
C ALA A 652 -41.79 6.66 52.35
N LEU A 653 -41.58 7.91 52.78
CA LEU A 653 -40.26 8.51 53.02
C LEU A 653 -39.40 7.68 53.99
N LEU A 654 -39.94 7.28 55.15
CA LEU A 654 -39.22 6.44 56.11
C LEU A 654 -39.04 4.98 55.64
N HIS A 655 -39.91 4.46 54.77
CA HIS A 655 -39.73 3.15 54.15
C HIS A 655 -38.60 3.19 53.10
N TYR A 656 -38.58 4.23 52.27
CA TYR A 656 -37.55 4.43 51.25
C TYR A 656 -36.17 4.60 51.90
N LEU A 657 -36.07 5.43 52.96
CA LEU A 657 -34.87 5.55 53.78
C LEU A 657 -34.44 4.20 54.39
N HIS A 658 -35.37 3.36 54.84
CA HIS A 658 -35.01 2.01 55.33
C HIS A 658 -34.39 1.12 54.24
N GLN A 659 -34.90 1.23 53.01
CA GLN A 659 -34.57 0.33 51.91
C GLN A 659 -33.27 0.71 51.17
N HIS A 660 -32.92 2.00 51.15
CA HIS A 660 -31.81 2.52 50.34
C HIS A 660 -30.70 3.20 51.14
N ALA A 661 -30.89 3.56 52.42
CA ALA A 661 -29.79 4.12 53.21
C ALA A 661 -28.68 3.06 53.41
N PRO A 662 -27.39 3.45 53.39
CA PRO A 662 -26.27 2.51 53.53
C PRO A 662 -26.27 1.80 54.90
N ASP A 663 -26.88 2.43 55.91
CA ASP A 663 -26.91 1.93 57.28
C ASP A 663 -28.15 2.45 58.06
N LYS A 664 -28.41 1.86 59.23
CA LYS A 664 -29.54 2.24 60.10
C LYS A 664 -29.35 3.57 60.82
N GLU A 665 -28.10 3.99 61.07
CA GLU A 665 -27.79 5.25 61.72
C GLU A 665 -28.08 6.47 60.85
N THR A 666 -27.83 6.38 59.54
CA THR A 666 -28.29 7.38 58.55
C THR A 666 -29.79 7.67 58.67
N VAL A 667 -30.62 6.66 58.96
CA VAL A 667 -32.06 6.88 59.18
C VAL A 667 -32.35 7.60 60.51
N TYR A 668 -31.56 7.36 61.57
CA TYR A 668 -31.67 8.15 62.80
C TYR A 668 -31.12 9.59 62.64
N GLN A 669 -30.08 9.78 61.84
CA GLN A 669 -29.56 11.09 61.47
C GLN A 669 -30.63 11.90 60.74
N PHE A 670 -31.38 11.28 59.81
CA PHE A 670 -32.55 11.90 59.19
C PHE A 670 -33.60 12.32 60.23
N MET A 671 -33.95 11.45 61.19
CA MET A 671 -34.90 11.80 62.25
C MET A 671 -34.42 13.01 63.08
N ASN A 672 -33.16 13.02 63.50
CA ASN A 672 -32.57 14.10 64.29
C ASN A 672 -32.38 15.41 63.51
N TRP A 673 -32.16 15.35 62.19
CA TRP A 673 -32.18 16.51 61.29
C TRP A 673 -33.60 17.07 61.13
N SER A 674 -34.58 16.19 60.89
CA SER A 674 -35.97 16.56 60.59
C SER A 674 -36.65 17.38 61.70
N GLU A 675 -36.28 17.16 62.96
CA GLU A 675 -36.85 17.87 64.13
C GLU A 675 -36.70 19.40 64.03
N LYS A 676 -35.70 19.89 63.28
CA LYS A 676 -35.42 21.32 63.08
C LYS A 676 -36.11 21.91 61.84
N GLN A 677 -36.81 21.10 61.05
CA GLN A 677 -37.31 21.47 59.72
C GLN A 677 -38.79 21.88 59.70
N ARG A 678 -39.15 22.82 58.82
CA ARG A 678 -40.51 23.39 58.72
C ARG A 678 -41.62 22.38 58.45
N PHE A 679 -41.26 21.29 57.78
CA PHE A 679 -42.19 20.24 57.37
C PHE A 679 -42.60 19.31 58.52
N PHE A 680 -41.65 18.94 59.38
CA PHE A 680 -41.82 17.87 60.38
C PHE A 680 -42.19 18.41 61.77
N SER A 681 -42.05 19.71 61.99
CA SER A 681 -42.29 20.39 63.26
C SER A 681 -43.38 21.45 63.15
N ARG A 682 -44.27 21.53 64.14
CA ARG A 682 -45.31 22.57 64.26
C ARG A 682 -45.22 23.20 65.65
N GLY A 683 -44.31 24.17 65.78
CA GLY A 683 -43.92 24.74 67.07
C GLY A 683 -43.20 23.70 67.93
N ARG A 684 -43.55 23.61 69.23
CA ARG A 684 -42.89 22.69 70.20
C ARG A 684 -43.35 21.22 70.09
N LYS A 685 -43.82 20.76 68.93
CA LYS A 685 -44.31 19.39 68.68
C LYS A 685 -43.97 18.95 67.26
N LEU A 686 -43.69 17.66 67.08
CA LEU A 686 -43.64 17.06 65.74
C LEU A 686 -45.04 16.96 65.13
N GLU A 687 -45.10 16.93 63.80
CA GLU A 687 -46.32 16.70 63.04
C GLU A 687 -46.93 15.31 63.39
N PRO A 688 -48.24 15.21 63.70
CA PRO A 688 -48.87 13.96 64.14
C PRO A 688 -48.71 12.74 63.23
N GLY A 689 -48.78 12.91 61.91
CA GLY A 689 -48.53 11.87 60.90
C GLY A 689 -47.07 11.41 60.91
N TYR A 690 -46.11 12.33 60.95
CA TYR A 690 -44.70 11.99 61.09
C TYR A 690 -44.40 11.25 62.40
N ALA A 691 -44.95 11.73 63.53
CA ALA A 691 -44.82 11.07 64.83
C ALA A 691 -45.43 9.65 64.84
N ALA A 692 -46.47 9.39 64.04
CA ALA A 692 -47.00 8.05 63.84
C ALA A 692 -46.09 7.19 62.95
N ALA A 693 -45.55 7.76 61.86
CA ALA A 693 -44.64 7.08 60.94
C ALA A 693 -43.32 6.65 61.62
N VAL A 694 -42.73 7.50 62.47
CA VAL A 694 -41.54 7.16 63.27
C VAL A 694 -41.81 5.99 64.22
N VAL A 695 -42.98 5.95 64.89
CA VAL A 695 -43.38 4.80 65.74
C VAL A 695 -43.61 3.54 64.90
N ALA A 696 -44.15 3.67 63.67
CA ALA A 696 -44.36 2.54 62.77
C ALA A 696 -43.03 1.99 62.23
N TYR A 697 -42.05 2.84 61.91
CA TYR A 697 -40.71 2.45 61.48
C TYR A 697 -40.05 1.49 62.48
N PHE A 698 -39.93 1.90 63.76
CA PHE A 698 -39.29 1.08 64.78
C PHE A 698 -40.05 -0.25 65.05
N LYS A 699 -41.37 -0.29 64.86
CA LYS A 699 -42.14 -1.54 64.94
C LYS A 699 -41.87 -2.50 63.78
N LYS A 700 -41.78 -1.98 62.56
CA LYS A 700 -41.76 -2.78 61.32
C LYS A 700 -40.34 -3.18 60.91
N TYR A 701 -39.37 -2.30 61.09
CA TYR A 701 -38.05 -2.41 60.47
C TYR A 701 -36.89 -2.51 61.48
N ASP A 702 -37.05 -1.97 62.70
CA ASP A 702 -35.95 -1.93 63.67
C ASP A 702 -36.37 -1.99 65.14
N GLN A 703 -36.88 -3.16 65.55
CA GLN A 703 -37.40 -3.40 66.91
C GLN A 703 -36.33 -3.33 68.00
N ASP A 704 -35.05 -3.44 67.63
CA ASP A 704 -33.91 -3.55 68.54
C ASP A 704 -33.07 -2.27 68.65
N ALA A 705 -33.40 -1.21 67.90
CA ALA A 705 -32.71 0.08 67.91
C ALA A 705 -32.37 0.59 69.33
N PHE A 706 -33.37 0.56 70.23
CA PHE A 706 -33.25 1.07 71.60
C PHE A 706 -32.50 0.13 72.58
N LYS A 707 -32.04 -1.04 72.12
CA LYS A 707 -31.16 -1.96 72.89
C LYS A 707 -29.69 -1.60 72.72
N ASN A 708 -29.27 -1.07 71.57
CA ASN A 708 -27.86 -0.70 71.33
C ASN A 708 -27.46 0.51 72.19
N ARG A 709 -26.39 0.34 72.99
CA ARG A 709 -25.88 1.36 73.93
C ARG A 709 -25.23 2.54 73.22
N THR A 710 -24.70 2.35 72.02
CA THR A 710 -24.04 3.39 71.20
C THR A 710 -25.08 4.27 70.54
N ASN A 711 -25.99 3.69 69.75
CA ASN A 711 -27.07 4.40 69.04
C ASN A 711 -27.94 5.22 70.01
N ARG A 712 -28.19 4.67 71.20
CA ARG A 712 -28.90 5.35 72.27
C ARG A 712 -28.20 6.63 72.75
N LYS A 713 -26.87 6.61 72.91
CA LYS A 713 -26.08 7.78 73.33
C LYS A 713 -25.90 8.84 72.23
N LEU A 714 -25.76 8.40 70.98
CA LEU A 714 -25.49 9.31 69.85
C LEU A 714 -26.79 9.94 69.33
N TYR A 715 -27.83 9.14 69.08
CA TYR A 715 -29.02 9.61 68.37
C TYR A 715 -30.23 9.80 69.29
N PHE A 716 -30.53 8.85 70.18
CA PHE A 716 -31.82 8.86 70.91
C PHE A 716 -31.82 9.69 72.21
N GLU A 717 -30.67 9.88 72.85
CA GLU A 717 -30.53 10.72 74.06
C GLU A 717 -30.11 12.18 73.75
N GLN A 718 -29.66 12.46 72.53
CA GLN A 718 -29.36 13.82 72.05
C GLN A 718 -30.51 14.48 71.26
N ALA A 719 -31.55 13.71 70.92
CA ALA A 719 -32.76 14.23 70.30
C ALA A 719 -33.50 15.24 71.20
N GLY A 720 -34.11 16.25 70.58
CA GLY A 720 -34.87 17.29 71.26
C GLY A 720 -36.16 16.78 71.89
N ALA A 721 -36.78 17.63 72.71
CA ALA A 721 -37.99 17.26 73.46
C ALA A 721 -39.17 16.77 72.58
N PRO A 722 -39.46 17.37 71.40
CA PRO A 722 -40.46 16.83 70.46
C PRO A 722 -40.19 15.37 70.03
N LEU A 723 -38.97 15.07 69.57
CA LEU A 723 -38.61 13.74 69.04
C LEU A 723 -38.39 12.71 70.16
N GLN A 724 -37.80 13.12 71.29
CA GLN A 724 -37.61 12.28 72.47
C GLN A 724 -38.96 11.75 73.01
N ALA A 725 -40.03 12.54 72.97
CA ALA A 725 -41.38 12.08 73.35
C ALA A 725 -41.89 10.94 72.43
N VAL A 726 -41.58 11.01 71.12
CA VAL A 726 -41.93 9.97 70.15
C VAL A 726 -41.07 8.72 70.34
N TYR A 727 -39.77 8.87 70.62
CA TYR A 727 -38.90 7.73 70.97
C TYR A 727 -39.32 7.03 72.27
N VAL A 728 -39.75 7.77 73.29
CA VAL A 728 -40.33 7.18 74.53
C VAL A 728 -41.61 6.39 74.21
N LYS A 729 -42.47 6.89 73.32
CA LYS A 729 -43.67 6.18 72.83
C LYS A 729 -43.29 4.91 72.07
N ALA A 730 -42.43 5.00 71.06
CA ALA A 730 -41.94 3.85 70.27
C ALA A 730 -41.34 2.76 71.16
N ARG A 731 -40.44 3.13 72.08
CA ARG A 731 -39.83 2.21 73.05
C ARG A 731 -40.83 1.59 74.03
N SER A 732 -41.90 2.30 74.38
CA SER A 732 -43.00 1.72 75.17
C SER A 732 -43.81 0.69 74.36
N GLU A 733 -43.99 0.94 73.07
CA GLU A 733 -44.76 0.09 72.16
C GLU A 733 -43.97 -1.12 71.62
N LEU A 734 -42.65 -1.08 71.69
CA LEU A 734 -41.74 -2.22 71.50
C LEU A 734 -41.52 -3.06 72.77
N SER A 735 -41.88 -2.56 73.96
CA SER A 735 -41.60 -3.28 75.20
C SER A 735 -42.44 -4.57 75.34
N PRO A 736 -41.86 -5.69 75.84
CA PRO A 736 -42.58 -6.96 76.01
C PRO A 736 -43.88 -6.80 76.80
N PRO A 737 -44.91 -7.63 76.56
CA PRO A 737 -46.23 -7.47 77.20
C PRO A 737 -46.16 -7.47 78.74
N ILE A 738 -45.25 -8.26 79.32
CA ILE A 738 -44.96 -8.29 80.76
C ILE A 738 -44.46 -6.93 81.27
N VAL A 739 -43.62 -6.22 80.50
CA VAL A 739 -43.08 -4.90 80.87
C VAL A 739 -44.13 -3.80 80.73
N ARG A 740 -45.00 -3.87 79.71
CA ARG A 740 -46.20 -3.02 79.59
C ARG A 740 -47.12 -3.17 80.82
N TRP A 741 -47.37 -4.41 81.26
CA TRP A 741 -48.19 -4.71 82.42
C TRP A 741 -47.56 -4.17 83.72
N LEU A 742 -46.27 -4.47 83.95
CA LEU A 742 -45.54 -4.06 85.16
C LEU A 742 -45.49 -2.53 85.33
N ARG A 743 -45.31 -1.77 84.22
CA ARG A 743 -45.33 -0.30 84.26
C ARG A 743 -46.72 0.29 84.54
N ARG A 744 -47.80 -0.41 84.17
CA ARG A 744 -49.19 0.06 84.36
C ARG A 744 -49.69 -0.13 85.80
N ASN A 745 -49.07 -1.00 86.60
CA ASN A 745 -49.56 -1.37 87.93
C ASN A 745 -48.53 -1.19 89.07
N ARG A 746 -47.98 0.03 89.20
CA ARG A 746 -46.87 0.39 90.12
C ARG A 746 -47.05 0.00 91.59
N LYS A 747 -48.28 -0.26 92.08
CA LYS A 747 -48.54 -0.60 93.49
C LYS A 747 -48.16 -2.04 93.87
N ALA A 748 -48.08 -2.97 92.92
CA ALA A 748 -47.74 -4.37 93.21
C ALA A 748 -46.24 -4.62 93.50
N MET A 749 -45.36 -3.71 93.05
CA MET A 749 -43.91 -3.91 93.08
C MET A 749 -43.32 -3.99 94.51
N VAL A 750 -43.99 -3.41 95.51
CA VAL A 750 -43.55 -3.39 96.91
C VAL A 750 -43.67 -4.77 97.57
N TRP A 751 -44.68 -5.57 97.19
CA TRP A 751 -44.92 -6.88 97.81
C TRP A 751 -43.98 -7.98 97.32
N PHE A 752 -43.53 -7.93 96.06
CA PHE A 752 -42.69 -8.98 95.49
C PHE A 752 -41.25 -8.98 96.04
N VAL A 753 -40.71 -7.80 96.36
CA VAL A 753 -39.37 -7.65 96.96
C VAL A 753 -39.35 -8.12 98.41
N ALA A 754 -40.45 -7.95 99.15
CA ALA A 754 -40.57 -8.39 100.54
C ALA A 754 -40.52 -9.93 100.69
N ILE A 755 -41.06 -10.68 99.72
CA ILE A 755 -41.11 -12.15 99.78
C ILE A 755 -39.73 -12.77 99.50
N LEU A 756 -38.97 -12.22 98.55
CA LEU A 756 -37.64 -12.74 98.17
C LEU A 756 -36.53 -12.48 99.21
N LEU A 757 -36.76 -11.61 100.20
CA LEU A 757 -35.82 -11.33 101.29
C LEU A 757 -36.09 -12.11 102.58
N VAL A 758 -37.20 -12.86 102.67
CA VAL A 758 -37.55 -13.66 103.86
C VAL A 758 -37.15 -15.13 103.71
N ILE A 759 -36.98 -15.63 102.48
CA ILE A 759 -36.39 -16.97 102.23
C ILE A 759 -34.86 -16.86 102.18
N GLY A 760 -34.28 -16.47 103.32
CA GLY A 760 -32.83 -16.65 103.56
C GLY A 760 -32.52 -18.14 103.69
N GLY A 761 -31.45 -18.61 103.03
CA GLY A 761 -31.13 -20.04 102.96
C GLY A 761 -30.27 -20.56 104.11
N ILE A 762 -30.06 -21.89 104.14
CA ILE A 762 -28.86 -22.59 104.63
C ILE A 762 -28.91 -24.04 104.10
N GLY A 763 -27.73 -24.60 103.76
CA GLY A 763 -27.56 -25.89 103.08
C GLY A 763 -27.55 -25.73 101.55
N GLY A 764 -26.51 -26.08 100.78
CA GLY A 764 -25.35 -26.94 101.05
C GLY A 764 -25.52 -28.28 100.31
N GLY A 765 -24.56 -28.79 99.53
CA GLY A 765 -23.23 -28.27 99.17
C GLY A 765 -22.49 -29.28 98.27
N LEU A 766 -21.16 -29.13 98.12
CA LEU A 766 -20.24 -30.01 97.35
C LEU A 766 -20.44 -30.02 95.82
N ALA A 767 -19.49 -30.68 95.13
CA ALA A 767 -19.25 -30.57 93.69
C ALA A 767 -18.65 -31.87 93.09
N ALA A 768 -18.31 -31.81 91.80
CA ALA A 768 -17.43 -32.71 91.04
C ALA A 768 -17.97 -34.09 90.57
N SER A 769 -18.58 -34.09 89.37
CA SER A 769 -18.28 -35.05 88.28
C SER A 769 -18.93 -34.59 86.95
N GLY A 770 -18.34 -34.75 85.76
CA GLY A 770 -16.92 -34.93 85.44
C GLY A 770 -16.63 -35.80 84.22
N ILE A 771 -16.29 -35.17 83.07
CA ILE A 771 -15.60 -35.76 81.89
C ILE A 771 -16.51 -36.75 81.09
N PHE A 772 -16.50 -36.94 79.76
CA PHE A 772 -15.60 -36.67 78.60
C PHE A 772 -16.31 -35.75 77.56
N ASP A 773 -15.71 -34.94 76.67
CA ASP A 773 -14.41 -34.89 75.94
C ASP A 773 -14.28 -35.90 74.77
N SER A 774 -14.36 -35.50 73.49
CA SER A 774 -13.26 -34.91 72.69
C SER A 774 -13.71 -34.77 71.22
N GLY A 775 -13.10 -34.03 70.28
CA GLY A 775 -11.97 -33.06 70.27
C GLY A 775 -12.18 -32.08 69.07
N LYS A 776 -11.59 -30.86 68.98
CA LYS A 776 -10.19 -30.48 68.63
C LYS A 776 -9.72 -30.93 67.23
N PRO A 777 -8.79 -30.20 66.54
CA PRO A 777 -8.14 -28.89 66.80
C PRO A 777 -8.67 -27.75 65.85
N ALA A 778 -8.55 -26.43 66.12
CA ALA A 778 -7.39 -25.50 66.12
C ALA A 778 -6.81 -25.20 64.70
N VAL A 779 -6.16 -24.07 64.35
CA VAL A 779 -5.45 -22.95 65.06
C VAL A 779 -5.80 -21.63 64.30
N ALA A 780 -6.00 -20.43 64.89
CA ALA A 780 -5.03 -19.37 65.26
C ALA A 780 -3.91 -19.05 64.21
N ASP A 781 -3.37 -17.83 64.06
CA ASP A 781 -3.51 -16.61 64.88
C ASP A 781 -3.06 -15.30 64.15
N ASN A 782 -3.56 -14.15 64.64
CA ASN A 782 -2.95 -12.80 64.72
C ASN A 782 -2.32 -11.99 63.53
N ASN A 783 -2.77 -10.72 63.48
CA ASN A 783 -2.02 -9.46 63.21
C ASN A 783 -1.63 -9.05 61.77
N ALA A 784 -1.24 -7.76 61.64
CA ALA A 784 -1.23 -6.99 60.40
C ALA A 784 -0.01 -6.05 60.27
N ALA A 785 0.35 -5.70 59.01
CA ALA A 785 0.97 -4.42 58.62
C ALA A 785 0.99 -4.27 57.08
N ASP A 786 0.39 -3.19 56.57
CA ASP A 786 0.77 -2.29 55.43
C ASP A 786 1.37 -2.82 54.08
N PRO A 787 1.34 -2.01 52.99
CA PRO A 787 0.88 -2.52 51.69
C PRO A 787 1.90 -2.53 50.53
N ALA A 788 1.37 -2.95 49.36
CA ALA A 788 1.93 -2.91 48.00
C ALA A 788 2.89 -4.05 47.59
N PRO A 789 2.97 -4.40 46.29
CA PRO A 789 2.22 -3.88 45.14
C PRO A 789 1.01 -4.75 44.74
N ALA A 790 0.09 -4.19 43.97
CA ALA A 790 -0.93 -4.99 43.28
C ALA A 790 -0.30 -5.72 42.08
N THR A 791 -0.43 -7.04 42.01
CA THR A 791 -0.02 -7.82 40.84
C THR A 791 -0.83 -7.35 39.63
N GLN A 792 -0.15 -6.89 38.58
CA GLN A 792 -0.80 -6.58 37.32
C GLN A 792 -1.48 -7.85 36.79
N LYS A 793 -2.72 -7.74 36.31
CA LYS A 793 -3.23 -8.71 35.35
C LYS A 793 -2.22 -8.75 34.19
N PRO A 794 -1.75 -9.92 33.74
CA PRO A 794 -1.01 -10.01 32.49
C PRO A 794 -1.84 -9.35 31.39
N ALA A 795 -1.21 -8.54 30.55
CA ALA A 795 -1.84 -8.13 29.30
C ALA A 795 -2.14 -9.40 28.50
N GLU A 796 -3.36 -9.47 27.96
CA GLU A 796 -3.80 -10.58 27.14
C GLU A 796 -2.95 -10.58 25.87
N LYS A 797 -2.07 -11.56 25.75
CA LYS A 797 -1.10 -11.59 24.66
C LYS A 797 -1.81 -12.06 23.40
N LEU A 798 -2.19 -11.11 22.56
CA LEU A 798 -2.72 -11.35 21.22
C LEU A 798 -1.74 -12.27 20.48
N GLU A 799 -2.19 -13.47 20.14
CA GLU A 799 -1.47 -14.32 19.19
C GLU A 799 -1.66 -13.73 17.79
N PRO A 800 -0.64 -13.80 16.90
CA PRO A 800 -0.72 -13.13 15.60
C PRO A 800 -1.83 -13.74 14.75
N GLN A 801 -2.51 -12.90 13.98
CA GLN A 801 -3.48 -13.35 12.99
C GLN A 801 -2.75 -13.61 11.68
N VAL A 802 -3.04 -14.72 11.00
CA VAL A 802 -2.40 -15.09 9.74
C VAL A 802 -3.42 -15.21 8.62
N TYR A 803 -3.12 -14.64 7.47
CA TYR A 803 -3.92 -14.83 6.26
C TYR A 803 -3.01 -15.23 5.09
N ALA A 804 -3.57 -15.96 4.12
CA ALA A 804 -2.85 -16.33 2.91
C ALA A 804 -3.16 -15.34 1.78
N ARG A 805 -2.20 -15.12 0.88
CA ARG A 805 -2.40 -14.40 -0.39
C ARG A 805 -1.65 -15.09 -1.53
N GLN A 806 -2.15 -14.98 -2.75
CA GLN A 806 -1.35 -15.33 -3.93
C GLN A 806 -0.40 -14.17 -4.27
N ASN A 807 0.80 -14.52 -4.71
CA ASN A 807 1.78 -13.62 -5.31
C ASN A 807 2.51 -14.33 -6.47
N GLU A 808 3.03 -13.58 -7.43
CA GLU A 808 3.83 -14.12 -8.53
C GLU A 808 5.32 -14.02 -8.20
N ASP A 809 6.03 -15.16 -8.18
CA ASP A 809 7.47 -15.22 -7.84
C ASP A 809 8.25 -16.06 -8.88
N PHE A 810 9.56 -15.83 -8.97
CA PHE A 810 10.46 -16.46 -9.94
C PHE A 810 11.01 -17.80 -9.44
N VAL A 811 10.16 -18.84 -9.42
CA VAL A 811 10.56 -20.19 -9.00
C VAL A 811 11.14 -20.99 -10.17
N ASP A 812 12.41 -21.37 -10.02
CA ASP A 812 13.26 -22.03 -11.03
C ASP A 812 13.43 -21.25 -12.35
N GLY A 813 13.29 -19.92 -12.31
CA GLY A 813 13.47 -19.03 -13.45
C GLY A 813 12.23 -18.81 -14.32
N GLU A 814 11.09 -19.39 -13.93
CA GLU A 814 9.77 -19.13 -14.52
C GLU A 814 8.93 -18.32 -13.52
N LEU A 815 8.08 -17.42 -14.02
CA LEU A 815 7.10 -16.71 -13.20
C LEU A 815 5.96 -17.68 -12.84
N LYS A 816 5.74 -17.94 -11.55
CA LYS A 816 4.74 -18.90 -11.06
C LYS A 816 3.90 -18.30 -9.93
N PRO A 817 2.60 -18.67 -9.82
CA PRO A 817 1.82 -18.37 -8.63
C PRO A 817 2.43 -19.09 -7.43
N THR A 818 2.55 -18.36 -6.33
CA THR A 818 3.02 -18.87 -5.04
C THR A 818 2.16 -18.29 -3.93
N THR A 819 1.90 -19.08 -2.90
CA THR A 819 1.15 -18.62 -1.74
C THR A 819 2.09 -18.07 -0.67
N GLU A 820 1.78 -16.87 -0.20
CA GLU A 820 2.45 -16.22 0.93
C GLU A 820 1.53 -16.21 2.14
N LEU A 821 2.08 -16.52 3.32
CA LEU A 821 1.42 -16.29 4.60
C LEU A 821 1.85 -14.94 5.17
N VAL A 822 0.88 -14.08 5.46
CA VAL A 822 1.07 -12.77 6.08
C VAL A 822 0.59 -12.83 7.52
N PHE A 823 1.52 -12.71 8.45
CA PHE A 823 1.29 -12.66 9.89
C PHE A 823 1.17 -11.21 10.35
N GLU A 824 0.09 -10.87 11.03
CA GLU A 824 -0.19 -9.53 11.55
C GLU A 824 -0.03 -9.46 13.07
N PHE A 825 0.70 -8.43 13.53
CA PHE A 825 1.05 -8.21 14.92
C PHE A 825 0.53 -6.86 15.41
N GLY A 826 0.14 -6.80 16.69
CA GLY A 826 -0.27 -5.56 17.35
C GLY A 826 0.88 -4.60 17.65
N THR A 827 2.15 -5.07 17.66
CA THR A 827 3.32 -4.25 17.97
C THR A 827 4.53 -4.54 17.06
N GLU A 828 5.33 -3.51 16.80
CA GLU A 828 6.62 -3.59 16.09
C GLU A 828 7.58 -4.59 16.75
N ALA A 829 7.60 -4.63 18.08
CA ALA A 829 8.46 -5.53 18.85
C ALA A 829 8.11 -7.01 18.69
N GLU A 830 6.83 -7.35 18.53
CA GLU A 830 6.38 -8.73 18.27
C GLU A 830 6.63 -9.12 16.81
N CYS A 831 6.38 -8.20 15.87
CA CYS A 831 6.70 -8.37 14.46
C CYS A 831 8.21 -8.62 14.23
N ALA A 832 9.08 -7.84 14.89
CA ALA A 832 10.54 -7.97 14.77
C ALA A 832 11.11 -9.19 15.52
N ALA A 833 10.36 -9.80 16.45
CA ALA A 833 10.77 -10.99 17.20
C ALA A 833 10.22 -12.31 16.63
N PHE A 834 9.39 -12.26 15.60
CA PHE A 834 8.78 -13.45 14.99
C PHE A 834 9.79 -14.33 14.24
N GLN A 835 9.69 -15.65 14.38
CA GLN A 835 10.51 -16.62 13.63
C GLN A 835 9.71 -17.89 13.29
N ALA A 836 9.63 -18.22 12.01
CA ALA A 836 8.95 -19.41 11.50
C ALA A 836 9.98 -20.52 11.16
N GLY A 837 10.35 -21.33 12.16
CA GLY A 837 11.26 -22.46 11.96
C GLY A 837 10.62 -23.61 11.18
N THR A 838 9.37 -23.93 11.55
CA THR A 838 8.49 -24.88 10.85
C THR A 838 7.10 -24.26 10.69
N ILE A 839 6.52 -24.35 9.49
CA ILE A 839 5.12 -24.01 9.22
C ILE A 839 4.42 -25.29 8.72
N THR A 840 3.27 -25.63 9.29
CA THR A 840 2.38 -26.66 8.76
C THR A 840 1.05 -26.03 8.38
N VAL A 841 0.65 -26.17 7.11
CA VAL A 841 -0.66 -25.74 6.58
C VAL A 841 -1.52 -26.98 6.43
N LYS A 842 -2.72 -26.98 7.02
CA LYS A 842 -3.70 -28.06 6.86
C LYS A 842 -4.81 -27.63 5.91
N LEU A 843 -5.18 -28.55 5.02
CA LEU A 843 -6.24 -28.34 4.04
C LEU A 843 -7.52 -29.08 4.41
N GLU A 844 -8.67 -28.53 4.00
CA GLU A 844 -9.95 -29.23 4.04
C GLU A 844 -9.84 -30.58 3.32
N GLY A 845 -10.13 -31.66 4.05
CA GLY A 845 -9.83 -33.04 3.64
C GLY A 845 -8.70 -33.72 4.43
N GLY A 846 -7.95 -32.98 5.23
CA GLY A 846 -6.93 -33.52 6.15
C GLY A 846 -5.53 -33.72 5.56
N THR A 847 -5.24 -33.09 4.41
CA THR A 847 -3.88 -33.03 3.85
C THR A 847 -3.06 -31.98 4.61
N GLU A 848 -1.85 -32.34 5.04
CA GLU A 848 -0.95 -31.42 5.77
C GLU A 848 0.34 -31.17 4.96
N HIS A 849 0.60 -29.92 4.60
CA HIS A 849 1.86 -29.49 3.96
C HIS A 849 2.78 -28.89 5.03
N THR A 850 4.03 -29.34 5.13
CA THR A 850 4.98 -28.86 6.16
C THR A 850 6.26 -28.30 5.53
N TYR A 851 6.50 -27.02 5.79
CA TYR A 851 7.65 -26.25 5.33
C TYR A 851 8.62 -26.03 6.50
N THR A 852 9.92 -26.05 6.22
CA THR A 852 10.97 -25.78 7.21
C THR A 852 11.98 -24.79 6.64
N ASN A 853 12.60 -23.98 7.51
CA ASN A 853 13.65 -23.02 7.15
C ASN A 853 13.25 -22.02 6.04
N ARG A 854 11.98 -21.58 5.99
CA ARG A 854 11.56 -20.49 5.10
C ARG A 854 12.04 -19.14 5.65
N SER A 855 12.48 -18.25 4.77
CA SER A 855 12.88 -16.89 5.10
C SER A 855 11.66 -16.03 5.46
N VAL A 856 11.75 -15.29 6.57
CA VAL A 856 10.71 -14.34 7.00
C VAL A 856 11.09 -12.92 6.55
N GLN A 857 10.20 -12.25 5.83
CA GLN A 857 10.35 -10.83 5.49
C GLN A 857 9.61 -9.98 6.53
N HIS A 858 10.34 -9.10 7.22
CA HIS A 858 9.79 -8.26 8.30
C HIS A 858 9.44 -6.86 7.79
N LEU A 859 8.15 -6.50 7.82
CA LEU A 859 7.59 -5.20 7.43
C LEU A 859 7.10 -4.46 8.68
N CYS A 860 8.02 -4.26 9.64
CA CYS A 860 7.68 -3.87 11.01
C CYS A 860 7.81 -2.37 11.34
N SER A 861 8.34 -1.52 10.45
CA SER A 861 8.72 -0.13 10.79
C SER A 861 8.04 0.93 9.92
N SER A 862 7.74 2.09 10.51
CA SER A 862 6.92 3.15 9.93
C SER A 862 7.66 4.12 8.98
N GLY A 863 8.28 3.58 7.93
CA GLY A 863 8.52 4.29 6.66
C GLY A 863 9.56 5.43 6.62
N ALA A 864 10.78 5.10 6.18
CA ALA A 864 11.67 6.02 5.48
C ALA A 864 12.45 5.23 4.39
N ALA A 865 12.93 5.91 3.34
CA ALA A 865 13.40 5.27 2.10
C ALA A 865 14.92 4.96 2.06
N SER A 866 15.35 4.32 0.96
CA SER A 866 16.69 3.77 0.65
C SER A 866 17.08 2.50 1.41
N GLY A 867 17.92 1.61 0.88
CA GLY A 867 18.50 1.56 -0.46
C GLY A 867 19.75 0.67 -0.53
N ALA A 868 20.05 0.12 -1.72
CA ALA A 868 21.27 -0.63 -2.08
C ALA A 868 21.70 -1.77 -1.11
N GLY A 869 21.36 -3.02 -1.46
CA GLY A 869 21.94 -4.19 -0.81
C GLY A 869 23.46 -4.30 -1.04
N THR A 870 24.20 -4.71 0.00
CA THR A 870 25.60 -5.13 -0.10
C THR A 870 25.78 -6.46 0.62
N GLU A 871 26.20 -7.50 -0.11
CA GLU A 871 26.41 -8.83 0.46
C GLU A 871 27.67 -8.86 1.34
N GLY A 872 27.49 -9.04 2.65
CA GLY A 872 28.55 -9.29 3.61
C GLY A 872 28.53 -10.73 4.12
N THR A 873 29.36 -11.60 3.52
CA THR A 873 29.58 -12.97 4.03
C THR A 873 30.40 -12.96 5.35
N PRO A 874 30.39 -14.05 6.15
CA PRO A 874 30.20 -13.91 7.61
C PRO A 874 31.48 -13.78 8.44
N PRO A 875 31.38 -13.26 9.69
CA PRO A 875 32.49 -13.21 10.62
C PRO A 875 32.87 -14.60 11.13
N GLY A 876 34.01 -15.12 10.66
CA GLY A 876 34.61 -16.37 11.14
C GLY A 876 35.23 -16.24 12.53
N THR A 877 34.99 -17.24 13.38
CA THR A 877 35.48 -17.29 14.77
C THR A 877 37.00 -17.31 14.88
N SER A 878 37.59 -16.36 15.62
CA SER A 878 38.88 -16.61 16.30
C SER A 878 39.04 -15.73 17.54
N SER A 879 39.77 -16.24 18.54
CA SER A 879 40.06 -15.58 19.81
C SER A 879 41.45 -14.95 19.80
N GLY A 880 41.58 -13.74 20.36
CA GLY A 880 42.86 -13.05 20.51
C GLY A 880 42.76 -11.88 21.48
N ALA A 881 43.40 -11.99 22.65
CA ALA A 881 43.27 -11.02 23.73
C ALA A 881 44.56 -10.23 23.97
N GLY A 882 44.44 -8.90 23.99
CA GLY A 882 45.18 -8.02 24.92
C GLY A 882 46.61 -7.58 24.57
N THR A 883 46.74 -6.33 24.11
CA THR A 883 47.72 -5.27 24.47
C THR A 883 47.51 -4.12 23.47
N GLY A 884 47.56 -2.82 23.77
CA GLY A 884 48.14 -2.06 24.90
C GLY A 884 49.52 -1.51 24.51
N SER A 885 49.85 -0.21 24.61
CA SER A 885 49.08 0.98 25.00
C SER A 885 49.84 2.27 24.60
N ALA A 886 49.14 3.41 24.47
CA ALA A 886 49.63 4.79 24.28
C ALA A 886 50.46 5.09 22.99
N GLY A 887 50.44 6.32 22.44
CA GLY A 887 49.61 7.48 22.77
C GLY A 887 49.85 8.70 21.85
N THR A 888 48.92 9.68 21.92
CA THR A 888 49.15 11.14 22.14
C THR A 888 50.11 11.92 21.21
N THR A 889 49.79 13.11 20.69
CA THR A 889 48.65 14.05 20.94
C THR A 889 48.53 15.14 19.86
N ASP A 890 47.45 15.95 19.95
CA ASP A 890 47.30 17.35 19.47
C ASP A 890 47.00 17.64 17.98
N ALA A 891 46.19 18.65 17.61
CA ALA A 891 45.19 19.43 18.38
C ALA A 891 44.24 20.26 17.47
N GLY A 892 43.04 20.58 17.98
CA GLY A 892 42.12 21.61 17.44
C GLY A 892 41.17 21.16 16.30
N GLY A 893 39.88 21.53 16.25
CA GLY A 893 39.01 22.20 17.24
C GLY A 893 38.27 23.44 16.71
N ALA A 894 36.98 23.58 17.05
CA ALA A 894 36.02 24.65 16.68
C ALA A 894 35.65 24.70 15.17
N ASP A 895 34.37 24.59 14.76
CA ASP A 895 33.20 25.50 14.95
C ASP A 895 33.23 26.74 14.02
N SER A 896 32.10 27.27 13.50
CA SER A 896 30.68 26.87 13.61
C SER A 896 29.79 27.50 12.51
N THR A 897 28.78 26.75 12.09
CA THR A 897 27.40 27.12 11.66
C THR A 897 27.06 28.56 11.17
N SER A 898 26.54 28.63 9.94
CA SER A 898 25.37 29.41 9.45
C SER A 898 25.02 30.83 9.96
N THR A 899 24.69 31.72 9.01
CA THR A 899 23.36 32.36 8.95
C THR A 899 23.01 32.88 7.55
N SER A 900 21.71 33.11 7.31
CA SER A 900 21.09 33.65 6.09
C SER A 900 21.18 35.18 5.99
N ALA A 901 20.98 35.75 4.79
CA ALA A 901 19.82 36.62 4.46
C ALA A 901 19.95 37.37 3.11
N GLU A 902 18.78 37.68 2.54
CA GLU A 902 18.41 38.88 1.75
C GLU A 902 19.13 39.25 0.42
N GLN A 903 18.30 39.38 -0.62
CA GLN A 903 18.07 40.57 -1.47
C GLN A 903 19.14 41.72 -1.41
N GLN A 904 19.47 42.42 -2.51
CA GLN A 904 18.54 42.94 -3.51
C GLN A 904 19.24 43.46 -4.80
N ASP A 905 18.49 43.43 -5.91
CA ASP A 905 18.47 44.39 -7.04
C ASP A 905 19.68 44.71 -7.97
N GLN A 906 19.28 44.95 -9.23
CA GLN A 906 19.78 45.94 -10.21
C GLN A 906 21.07 45.73 -11.04
N ASN A 907 20.80 45.28 -12.27
CA ASN A 907 21.00 46.00 -13.54
C ASN A 907 22.25 45.80 -14.42
N ASP A 908 22.00 46.00 -15.72
CA ASP A 908 22.91 46.33 -16.83
C ASP A 908 24.27 45.57 -16.84
N GLY A 909 24.46 44.50 -17.63
CA GLY A 909 23.91 44.24 -18.97
C GLY A 909 24.72 44.98 -20.04
N GLY A 910 24.96 44.36 -21.21
CA GLY A 910 25.59 45.07 -22.34
C GLY A 910 26.73 44.39 -23.11
N ASN A 911 26.51 43.15 -23.57
CA ASN A 911 26.74 42.77 -24.98
C ASN A 911 28.18 42.67 -25.57
N THR A 912 28.37 41.81 -26.58
CA THR A 912 29.44 41.82 -27.63
C THR A 912 30.93 41.71 -27.20
N GLN A 913 31.85 41.09 -27.95
CA GLN A 913 31.80 40.07 -29.01
C GLN A 913 33.23 39.51 -29.24
N SER A 914 33.36 38.31 -29.84
CA SER A 914 34.48 37.81 -30.69
C SER A 914 35.91 38.38 -30.53
N GLY A 915 36.89 37.51 -30.26
CA GLY A 915 38.32 37.80 -30.44
C GLY A 915 39.19 36.53 -30.39
N ASP A 916 39.89 36.23 -31.49
CA ASP A 916 40.59 34.95 -31.75
C ASP A 916 41.83 34.65 -30.87
N PHE A 917 42.25 33.38 -30.96
CA PHE A 917 43.58 32.89 -30.57
C PHE A 917 44.73 33.65 -31.27
N PRO A 918 45.96 33.51 -30.76
CA PRO A 918 46.95 32.83 -31.61
C PRO A 918 47.91 31.85 -30.90
N ASP A 919 48.53 30.99 -31.72
CA ASP A 919 49.59 30.03 -31.38
C ASP A 919 50.84 30.62 -30.66
N ASN A 920 51.52 29.80 -29.84
CA ASN A 920 52.74 29.09 -30.32
C ASN A 920 53.42 28.10 -29.34
N LYS A 921 53.76 26.94 -29.92
CA LYS A 921 55.01 26.15 -29.78
C LYS A 921 55.76 26.02 -28.43
N ALA A 922 55.74 24.77 -27.94
CA ALA A 922 56.89 23.85 -27.84
C ALA A 922 58.12 24.17 -26.93
N GLY A 923 58.49 23.16 -26.13
CA GLY A 923 59.78 23.03 -25.45
C GLY A 923 59.96 21.60 -24.91
N SER A 924 61.07 20.93 -25.24
CA SER A 924 61.25 19.47 -25.09
C SER A 924 62.57 19.07 -24.45
N THR A 925 62.54 18.09 -23.55
CA THR A 925 63.67 17.29 -23.02
C THR A 925 63.08 16.06 -22.29
N GLU A 926 63.74 14.91 -22.07
CA GLU A 926 64.76 14.08 -22.74
C GLU A 926 65.34 13.11 -21.67
N GLY A 927 65.65 11.86 -22.05
CA GLY A 927 66.42 10.89 -21.24
C GLY A 927 65.66 10.10 -20.15
N GLY A 928 65.97 8.82 -19.88
CA GLY A 928 66.89 7.92 -20.59
C GLY A 928 67.21 6.62 -19.81
N ASP A 929 67.59 5.56 -20.55
CA ASP A 929 68.18 4.27 -20.10
C ASP A 929 67.37 3.33 -19.16
N SER A 930 67.66 2.02 -19.03
CA SER A 930 68.13 0.95 -19.98
C SER A 930 68.35 -0.37 -19.20
N ALA A 931 67.91 -1.55 -19.70
CA ALA A 931 68.54 -2.88 -19.46
C ALA A 931 67.77 -4.08 -20.10
N GLN A 932 68.54 -5.08 -20.57
CA GLN A 932 68.17 -6.47 -20.92
C GLN A 932 69.36 -7.39 -20.47
N PRO A 933 69.41 -8.75 -20.59
CA PRO A 933 68.77 -9.66 -21.57
C PRO A 933 67.73 -10.62 -20.93
N ASP A 934 67.71 -11.98 -20.91
CA ASP A 934 68.60 -13.10 -21.31
C ASP A 934 67.80 -14.39 -21.63
N GLU A 935 68.45 -15.47 -22.10
CA GLU A 935 67.85 -16.69 -22.68
C GLU A 935 67.73 -17.91 -21.73
N THR A 936 66.85 -18.89 -22.07
CA THR A 936 67.21 -20.30 -22.44
C THR A 936 65.95 -21.20 -22.67
N ALA A 937 66.12 -22.42 -23.21
CA ALA A 937 65.04 -23.28 -23.74
C ALA A 937 65.12 -24.79 -23.32
N GLY A 938 64.03 -25.56 -23.51
CA GLY A 938 63.98 -27.01 -23.21
C GLY A 938 62.72 -27.75 -23.75
N ASP A 939 62.82 -29.07 -23.99
CA ASP A 939 61.99 -29.88 -24.91
C ASP A 939 60.89 -30.79 -24.26
N LYS A 940 59.66 -30.79 -24.85
CA LYS A 940 58.92 -31.96 -25.41
C LYS A 940 58.28 -33.11 -24.53
N PRO A 941 57.54 -34.14 -25.09
CA PRO A 941 56.14 -34.39 -24.68
C PRO A 941 55.64 -35.87 -24.49
N SER A 942 54.35 -36.06 -24.13
CA SER A 942 53.46 -37.23 -24.38
C SER A 942 52.00 -36.85 -23.99
N GLU A 943 50.91 -37.16 -24.71
CA GLU A 943 50.16 -38.44 -24.86
C GLU A 943 49.70 -39.05 -23.51
N ASP A 944 48.45 -39.54 -23.28
CA ASP A 944 47.54 -40.32 -24.16
C ASP A 944 46.00 -40.14 -23.85
N LYS A 945 45.13 -41.08 -24.29
CA LYS A 945 43.64 -41.07 -24.42
C LYS A 945 42.96 -42.22 -23.57
N PRO A 946 41.82 -42.88 -23.93
CA PRO A 946 40.39 -42.50 -24.05
C PRO A 946 39.36 -43.37 -23.23
N SER A 947 38.03 -43.19 -23.46
CA SER A 947 36.95 -44.24 -23.61
C SER A 947 35.75 -44.31 -22.63
N GLY A 948 34.58 -44.78 -23.13
CA GLY A 948 33.33 -45.16 -22.42
C GLY A 948 32.16 -44.17 -22.64
N GLU A 949 31.03 -44.40 -23.35
CA GLU A 949 30.12 -45.56 -23.60
C GLU A 949 29.28 -45.98 -22.36
N THR A 950 27.95 -46.24 -22.42
CA THR A 950 26.94 -46.29 -23.52
C THR A 950 25.49 -46.21 -22.96
N SER A 951 24.51 -45.75 -23.78
CA SER A 951 23.09 -46.21 -24.00
C SER A 951 22.19 -46.68 -22.80
N SER A 952 20.85 -46.82 -22.84
CA SER A 952 19.70 -46.46 -23.71
C SER A 952 18.40 -47.05 -23.09
N GLY A 953 17.20 -46.51 -23.38
CA GLY A 953 15.95 -47.34 -23.35
C GLY A 953 14.65 -46.72 -22.82
N ASP A 954 13.76 -46.38 -23.76
CA ASP A 954 12.32 -46.72 -23.86
C ASP A 954 11.25 -46.33 -22.79
N THR A 955 10.31 -45.50 -23.29
CA THR A 955 8.88 -45.30 -22.95
C THR A 955 8.00 -46.49 -23.49
N PRO A 956 6.65 -46.47 -23.71
CA PRO A 956 5.59 -45.42 -23.66
C PRO A 956 4.20 -45.84 -23.06
N LEU A 957 3.16 -45.01 -23.31
CA LEU A 957 1.68 -45.25 -23.23
C LEU A 957 1.03 -45.29 -21.82
N GLY A 958 -0.22 -44.87 -21.60
CA GLY A 958 -1.24 -44.17 -22.43
C GLY A 958 -2.56 -44.05 -21.62
N GLU A 959 -3.20 -42.88 -21.50
CA GLU A 959 -4.26 -42.32 -22.38
C GLU A 959 -5.69 -42.44 -21.77
N ALA A 960 -6.60 -41.52 -22.15
CA ALA A 960 -8.06 -41.48 -21.95
C ALA A 960 -8.69 -40.91 -20.64
N ALA A 961 -9.83 -40.22 -20.85
CA ALA A 961 -10.82 -39.63 -19.91
C ALA A 961 -12.17 -39.50 -20.69
N PRO A 962 -13.25 -38.83 -20.22
CA PRO A 962 -13.81 -38.61 -18.86
C PRO A 962 -15.16 -39.38 -18.70
N PRO A 963 -16.13 -39.01 -17.82
CA PRO A 963 -17.18 -38.04 -18.24
C PRO A 963 -17.80 -37.13 -17.13
N ALA A 964 -18.72 -36.24 -17.54
CA ALA A 964 -19.34 -35.12 -16.81
C ALA A 964 -20.41 -35.46 -15.73
N GLY A 965 -20.83 -34.46 -14.91
CA GLY A 965 -21.81 -34.66 -13.82
C GLY A 965 -22.48 -33.46 -13.09
N GLY A 966 -22.81 -32.34 -13.75
CA GLY A 966 -23.98 -31.45 -13.48
C GLY A 966 -24.37 -30.82 -12.10
N ALA A 967 -24.70 -29.51 -12.18
CA ALA A 967 -25.89 -28.81 -11.61
C ALA A 967 -25.85 -28.01 -10.25
N ASP A 968 -26.29 -26.75 -10.37
CA ASP A 968 -27.09 -25.86 -9.48
C ASP A 968 -26.70 -25.53 -8.01
N GLY A 969 -26.86 -24.26 -7.57
CA GLY A 969 -26.60 -23.88 -6.16
C GLY A 969 -26.82 -22.45 -5.59
N SER A 970 -27.18 -21.41 -6.38
CA SER A 970 -27.64 -20.05 -5.98
C SER A 970 -27.52 -19.52 -4.52
N ALA A 971 -26.81 -18.37 -4.36
CA ALA A 971 -26.87 -17.36 -3.25
C ALA A 971 -26.29 -17.73 -1.87
N GLY A 972 -25.81 -16.78 -1.03
CA GLY A 972 -25.64 -15.33 -1.22
C GLY A 972 -25.40 -14.53 0.09
N THR A 973 -25.17 -13.21 -0.04
CA THR A 973 -24.98 -12.14 0.99
C THR A 973 -23.79 -12.21 1.95
N ASP A 974 -22.82 -11.32 1.66
CA ASP A 974 -22.30 -10.25 2.51
C ASP A 974 -21.71 -10.55 3.90
N SER A 975 -20.42 -10.23 4.06
CA SER A 975 -19.90 -9.64 5.30
C SER A 975 -18.92 -8.51 4.96
N VAL A 976 -18.97 -7.40 5.71
CA VAL A 976 -18.24 -6.15 5.39
C VAL A 976 -16.97 -6.04 6.23
N GLN A 977 -15.81 -5.89 5.59
CA GLN A 977 -14.56 -5.61 6.29
C GLN A 977 -14.53 -4.19 6.87
N PRO A 978 -14.23 -3.98 8.17
CA PRO A 978 -14.00 -2.66 8.72
C PRO A 978 -12.65 -2.08 8.30
N ALA A 979 -12.53 -0.74 8.32
CA ALA A 979 -11.36 -0.03 7.80
C ALA A 979 -10.05 -0.35 8.54
N ARG A 980 -8.94 -0.40 7.78
CA ARG A 980 -7.61 -0.86 8.23
C ARG A 980 -7.03 -0.02 9.37
N GLN A 981 -6.97 -0.60 10.56
CA GLN A 981 -5.97 -0.26 11.55
C GLN A 981 -4.59 -0.73 11.03
N ARG A 982 -3.53 0.08 11.17
CA ARG A 982 -2.20 -0.26 10.61
C ARG A 982 -1.58 -1.41 11.38
N SER A 983 -1.55 -2.60 10.79
CA SER A 983 -0.90 -3.80 11.30
C SER A 983 0.60 -3.78 11.02
N TYR A 984 1.39 -4.34 11.94
CA TYR A 984 2.79 -4.68 11.69
C TYR A 984 2.84 -6.07 11.07
N GLN A 985 3.54 -6.26 9.95
CA GLN A 985 3.43 -7.50 9.17
C GLN A 985 4.75 -8.26 9.06
N ALA A 986 4.70 -9.59 9.14
CA ALA A 986 5.77 -10.48 8.71
C ALA A 986 5.25 -11.44 7.64
N VAL A 987 5.97 -11.58 6.52
CA VAL A 987 5.56 -12.36 5.35
C VAL A 987 6.46 -13.58 5.18
N VAL A 988 5.87 -14.72 4.84
CA VAL A 988 6.60 -15.96 4.52
C VAL A 988 6.06 -16.56 3.24
N SER A 989 6.86 -16.55 2.16
CA SER A 989 6.53 -17.29 0.93
C SER A 989 6.67 -18.80 1.17
N LEU A 990 5.65 -19.55 0.73
CA LEU A 990 5.65 -21.00 0.80
C LEU A 990 6.33 -21.64 -0.42
N GLY A 991 6.55 -20.88 -1.50
CA GLY A 991 7.25 -21.32 -2.72
C GLY A 991 6.48 -22.31 -3.62
N GLU A 992 5.21 -22.57 -3.30
CA GLU A 992 4.27 -23.35 -4.12
C GLU A 992 2.87 -22.70 -4.04
N GLU A 993 1.98 -23.04 -4.98
CA GLU A 993 0.59 -22.58 -4.97
C GLU A 993 -0.27 -23.46 -4.06
N ILE A 994 -1.04 -22.83 -3.17
CA ILE A 994 -2.05 -23.47 -2.32
C ILE A 994 -3.40 -22.81 -2.57
N GLU A 995 -4.46 -23.62 -2.68
CA GLU A 995 -5.83 -23.11 -2.72
C GLU A 995 -6.21 -22.48 -1.37
N ILE A 996 -6.19 -21.14 -1.30
CA ILE A 996 -6.42 -20.33 -0.09
C ILE A 996 -7.73 -20.70 0.62
N GLY A 997 -8.82 -20.82 -0.12
CA GLY A 997 -10.15 -21.22 0.39
C GLY A 997 -10.28 -22.71 0.74
N LYS A 998 -9.17 -23.45 0.84
CA LYS A 998 -9.10 -24.80 1.44
C LYS A 998 -8.24 -24.83 2.70
N ILE A 999 -7.60 -23.73 3.11
CA ILE A 999 -6.75 -23.71 4.32
C ILE A 999 -7.66 -23.67 5.56
N SER A 1000 -7.55 -24.70 6.41
CA SER A 1000 -8.39 -24.86 7.62
C SER A 1000 -7.62 -24.63 8.92
N GLU A 1001 -6.32 -24.92 8.96
CA GLU A 1001 -5.44 -24.56 10.09
C GLU A 1001 -4.05 -24.15 9.58
N VAL A 1002 -3.44 -23.15 10.20
CA VAL A 1002 -2.01 -22.84 10.06
C VAL A 1002 -1.33 -23.04 11.41
N LEU A 1003 -0.23 -23.80 11.42
CA LEU A 1003 0.57 -24.05 12.61
C LEU A 1003 1.99 -23.53 12.41
N VAL A 1004 2.49 -22.72 13.34
CA VAL A 1004 3.87 -22.25 13.38
C VAL A 1004 4.57 -22.86 14.59
N ASN A 1005 5.68 -23.56 14.35
CA ASN A 1005 6.46 -24.28 15.37
C ASN A 1005 5.58 -25.20 16.25
N GLN A 1006 4.66 -25.94 15.63
CA GLN A 1006 3.66 -26.83 16.26
C GLN A 1006 2.60 -26.16 17.15
N LYS A 1007 2.46 -24.83 17.09
CA LYS A 1007 1.32 -24.10 17.68
C LYS A 1007 0.35 -23.67 16.59
N ILE A 1008 -0.95 -23.85 16.82
CA ILE A 1008 -2.00 -23.26 15.98
C ILE A 1008 -1.89 -21.73 16.05
N VAL A 1009 -2.09 -21.07 14.93
CA VAL A 1009 -2.17 -19.62 14.77
C VAL A 1009 -3.55 -19.31 14.17
N GLU A 1010 -4.18 -18.20 14.57
CA GLU A 1010 -5.52 -17.84 14.08
C GLU A 1010 -5.48 -17.52 12.58
N TYR A 1011 -5.95 -18.47 11.75
CA TYR A 1011 -6.07 -18.28 10.32
C TYR A 1011 -7.34 -17.50 9.99
N ILE A 1012 -7.20 -16.47 9.16
CA ILE A 1012 -8.28 -15.61 8.70
C ILE A 1012 -8.28 -15.63 7.16
N GLU A 1013 -9.39 -16.06 6.58
CA GLU A 1013 -9.70 -15.87 5.17
C GLU A 1013 -10.07 -14.38 4.94
N LYS A 1014 -9.48 -13.74 3.92
CA LYS A 1014 -9.50 -12.27 3.73
C LYS A 1014 -9.82 -11.83 2.30
#